data_AF-A0A423GJU7-F1
#
_entry.id   AF-A0A423GJU7-F1
#
_cell.length_a   1.000
_cell.length_b   1.000
_cell.length_c   1.000
_cell.angle_alpha   90.00
_cell.angle_beta   90.00
_cell.angle_gamma   90.00
#
_symmetry.space_group_name_H-M   'P 1'
#
loop_
_entity.id
_entity.type
_entity.pdbx_description
1 polymer ?
#
loop_
_entity_poly.entity_id
_entity_poly.type
_entity_poly.pdbx_seq_one_letter_code
_entity_poly.pdbx_strand_id
1 'polypeptide(L)'
;MEFKMDSKVVEAAAKAPQVFVNASLGEGEEYNREPGMQLTKEQIVSLRKYETLGLSLPVRLQDVIAYLNYGAGDEGGVGLTARDFLRTFTTTYDHAKRWSPLREQIMLTGTDLKIFAGSIIRIGKAIVEVYEDLKASKYLEEHNINTPEEYQKLKLQIPNLPDLGLPSGDVPEIKDYLNDMLTKVKHCHEKAEHVRKQLDSFGTDMREQVLPEIKLRLEFISKNTYQADIQDLQKEIDQRSAEIDELNKQYDQLVQEAITAAATLNIGGLILGIYQGVKAENIRSERNKLKELQQADNQRMASKNQTLSSLNKVRDDLQNLSYVAIEAEVATQNLMLVWNALSTYIAASIKEVDILEEATSLRRFKNQILSIIDPWEQIKVGSDQLLGVFAEADKEYKNNRLFFWGETMMRSLLDNSDYPAFNMAELRSHNAAVQGTNTTAQMLVEQFAYLPGTVGAMNDLAVAINKTTFDLRNQAQTTSIYLERAEKKLKGYQAELDYPDDVDEVREDMERELKNVFDKMSAHTEDLKSIHKSISTPFDRVASEKWVVTLKQDRAFAEELKINSEEKCAELNEQMKSVSEAIDLIGKAGVEKIGEEAQLSLDNLKALGLAPPQIQVALLAIDTLKKLISGIGDAISYLNMLAAYNRLKERAGDLRVQLQKHTQAIAQINGKIELVKTLDELDDGRWEYVSEFSNLVSDIEKFSREFKQDKSLPVEARTDTAIARIADVIQYLKTIQQ
;
A
#
# COMPACT_ATOMS: atom_id res chain seq x y z
N MET A 1 10.19 -7.64 68.50
CA MET A 1 10.12 -8.34 67.21
C MET A 1 10.12 -7.24 66.17
N GLU A 2 11.29 -6.93 65.61
CA GLU A 2 11.45 -5.84 64.64
C GLU A 2 10.73 -6.21 63.34
N PHE A 3 9.78 -5.38 62.93
CA PHE A 3 9.21 -5.44 61.58
C PHE A 3 10.21 -4.81 60.61
N LYS A 4 11.00 -5.66 59.94
CA LYS A 4 11.69 -5.27 58.71
C LYS A 4 10.64 -5.14 57.61
N MET A 5 10.26 -3.92 57.25
CA MET A 5 9.68 -3.66 55.95
C MET A 5 10.69 -4.10 54.89
N ASP A 6 10.32 -5.08 54.08
CA ASP A 6 11.16 -5.63 53.02
C ASP A 6 11.30 -4.57 51.93
N SER A 7 12.43 -3.84 51.94
CA SER A 7 12.69 -2.72 51.02
C SER A 7 12.65 -3.13 49.55
N LYS A 8 12.62 -4.44 49.25
CA LYS A 8 12.47 -4.99 47.91
C LYS A 8 11.06 -4.81 47.31
N VAL A 9 10.00 -4.73 48.12
CA VAL A 9 8.62 -4.58 47.62
C VAL A 9 8.33 -3.14 47.24
N VAL A 10 8.83 -2.17 48.02
CA VAL A 10 8.77 -0.74 47.71
C VAL A 10 9.68 -0.38 46.52
N GLU A 11 10.86 -1.03 46.43
CA GLU A 11 11.76 -0.88 45.29
C GLU A 11 11.22 -1.55 44.01
N ALA A 12 10.45 -2.65 44.12
CA ALA A 12 9.76 -3.28 42.99
C ALA A 12 8.55 -2.47 42.49
N ALA A 13 7.80 -1.82 43.40
CA ALA A 13 6.69 -0.93 43.03
C ALA A 13 7.16 0.38 42.38
N ALA A 14 8.32 0.90 42.79
CA ALA A 14 8.96 2.04 42.15
C ALA A 14 9.61 1.69 40.79
N LYS A 15 10.03 0.42 40.60
CA LYS A 15 10.64 -0.08 39.36
C LYS A 15 9.64 -0.61 38.33
N ALA A 16 8.38 -0.90 38.66
CA ALA A 16 7.41 -1.42 37.69
C ALA A 16 7.14 -0.47 36.48
N PRO A 17 7.06 0.87 36.66
CA PRO A 17 7.01 1.82 35.53
C PRO A 17 8.34 1.85 34.77
N GLN A 18 9.46 1.63 35.47
CA GLN A 18 10.79 1.50 34.89
C GLN A 18 10.94 0.20 34.10
N VAL A 19 10.18 -0.85 34.44
CA VAL A 19 10.03 -2.08 33.66
C VAL A 19 9.14 -1.86 32.45
N PHE A 20 8.14 -0.96 32.47
CA PHE A 20 7.39 -0.58 31.26
C PHE A 20 8.28 0.20 30.29
N VAL A 21 9.09 1.10 30.82
CA VAL A 21 10.12 1.83 30.05
C VAL A 21 11.17 0.83 29.58
N ASN A 22 11.78 0.00 30.43
CA ASN A 22 12.80 -0.97 30.02
C ASN A 22 12.28 -2.10 29.10
N ALA A 23 11.05 -2.56 29.28
CA ALA A 23 10.35 -3.47 28.36
C ALA A 23 9.83 -2.74 27.12
N SER A 24 9.76 -1.40 27.15
CA SER A 24 9.64 -0.49 26.01
C SER A 24 11.01 0.07 25.59
N LEU A 25 12.16 -0.52 26.00
CA LEU A 25 13.50 0.00 25.68
C LEU A 25 14.65 -1.00 25.44
N GLY A 26 14.43 -2.32 25.52
CA GLY A 26 15.38 -3.29 24.95
C GLY A 26 16.82 -3.19 25.49
N GLU A 27 17.02 -3.25 26.81
CA GLU A 27 18.37 -3.43 27.36
C GLU A 27 18.83 -4.89 27.22
N GLY A 28 19.61 -5.16 26.17
CA GLY A 28 20.36 -6.41 25.96
C GLY A 28 21.33 -6.31 24.78
N GLU A 29 22.61 -6.61 25.01
CA GLU A 29 23.61 -6.74 23.94
C GLU A 29 23.34 -8.03 23.13
N GLU A 30 22.47 -7.98 22.12
CA GLU A 30 22.55 -8.88 20.95
C GLU A 30 21.54 -8.48 19.87
N TYR A 31 22.02 -8.36 18.63
CA TYR A 31 21.20 -8.21 17.43
C TYR A 31 20.30 -9.45 17.27
N ASN A 32 19.09 -9.40 17.84
CA ASN A 32 17.85 -10.16 17.50
C ASN A 32 16.98 -10.35 18.76
N ARG A 33 15.97 -9.48 19.03
CA ARG A 33 14.59 -9.84 19.48
C ARG A 33 13.78 -8.69 20.10
N GLU A 34 12.46 -8.80 19.86
CA GLU A 34 11.21 -8.35 20.52
C GLU A 34 11.14 -7.08 21.41
N PRO A 35 9.99 -6.39 21.37
CA PRO A 35 9.95 -4.94 21.24
C PRO A 35 9.88 -4.26 22.60
N GLY A 36 10.99 -3.60 22.90
CA GLY A 36 10.96 -2.45 23.77
C GLY A 36 11.69 -1.31 23.11
N MET A 37 10.98 -0.33 22.57
CA MET A 37 11.43 0.70 21.62
C MET A 37 11.40 0.10 20.24
N GLN A 38 10.24 0.25 19.62
CA GLN A 38 10.07 -0.17 18.24
C GLN A 38 10.98 0.64 17.31
N LEU A 39 11.36 1.87 17.70
CA LEU A 39 12.20 2.76 16.91
C LEU A 39 13.69 2.47 17.12
N THR A 40 14.34 1.86 16.13
CA THR A 40 15.79 1.58 16.17
C THR A 40 16.60 2.56 15.34
N LYS A 41 17.93 2.56 15.51
CA LYS A 41 18.84 3.34 14.65
C LYS A 41 18.72 2.91 13.18
N GLU A 42 18.51 1.62 12.90
CA GLU A 42 18.32 1.09 11.55
C GLU A 42 17.07 1.67 10.91
N GLN A 43 16.00 1.86 11.67
CA GLN A 43 14.75 2.46 11.18
C GLN A 43 14.93 3.95 10.84
N ILE A 44 15.68 4.70 11.65
CA ILE A 44 16.06 6.08 11.29
C ILE A 44 16.95 6.11 10.04
N VAL A 45 17.83 5.12 9.87
CA VAL A 45 18.62 4.95 8.65
C VAL A 45 17.71 4.61 7.45
N SER A 46 16.68 3.78 7.63
CA SER A 46 15.70 3.46 6.58
C SER A 46 14.92 4.69 6.11
N LEU A 47 14.52 5.58 7.03
CA LEU A 47 13.92 6.88 6.67
C LEU A 47 14.86 7.75 5.83
N ARG A 48 16.15 7.76 6.14
CA ARG A 48 17.17 8.45 5.32
C ARG A 48 17.39 7.80 3.96
N LYS A 49 17.37 6.47 3.88
CA LYS A 49 17.48 5.75 2.60
C LYS A 49 16.29 6.09 1.70
N TYR A 50 15.09 6.09 2.26
CA TYR A 50 13.88 6.53 1.56
C TYR A 50 13.98 7.99 1.11
N GLU A 51 14.39 8.90 2.00
CA GLU A 51 14.60 10.32 1.63
C GLU A 51 15.57 10.45 0.45
N THR A 52 16.72 9.77 0.52
CA THR A 52 17.74 9.85 -0.52
C THR A 52 17.23 9.32 -1.86
N LEU A 53 16.57 8.16 -1.86
CA LEU A 53 16.01 7.56 -3.08
C LEU A 53 14.84 8.39 -3.63
N GLY A 54 13.91 8.83 -2.79
CA GLY A 54 12.79 9.69 -3.18
C GLY A 54 13.24 11.02 -3.78
N LEU A 55 14.27 11.66 -3.20
CA LEU A 55 14.84 12.91 -3.72
C LEU A 55 15.67 12.71 -5.01
N SER A 56 16.04 11.48 -5.36
CA SER A 56 16.75 11.16 -6.61
C SER A 56 15.82 11.00 -7.82
N LEU A 57 14.50 10.90 -7.60
CA LEU A 57 13.53 10.66 -8.65
C LEU A 57 13.38 11.88 -9.59
N PRO A 58 13.22 11.66 -10.90
CA PRO A 58 12.97 12.75 -11.84
C PRO A 58 11.55 13.32 -11.68
N VAL A 59 11.46 14.64 -11.50
CA VAL A 59 10.18 15.37 -11.28
C VAL A 59 9.81 16.29 -12.45
N ARG A 60 10.54 16.22 -13.56
CA ARG A 60 10.19 16.92 -14.80
C ARG A 60 9.87 15.91 -15.87
N LEU A 61 8.81 16.14 -16.65
CA LEU A 61 8.37 15.21 -17.69
C LEU A 61 9.48 14.79 -18.65
N GLN A 62 10.36 15.72 -19.05
CA GLN A 62 11.48 15.39 -19.95
C GLN A 62 12.52 14.48 -19.30
N ASP A 63 12.80 14.67 -18.01
CA ASP A 63 13.73 13.82 -17.26
C ASP A 63 13.12 12.42 -17.05
N VAL A 64 11.80 12.33 -16.87
CA VAL A 64 11.08 11.04 -16.81
C VAL A 64 11.12 10.33 -18.15
N ILE A 65 10.87 11.03 -19.27
CA ILE A 65 10.98 10.45 -20.62
C ILE A 65 12.38 9.91 -20.86
N ALA A 66 13.41 10.69 -20.51
CA ALA A 66 14.80 10.27 -20.64
C ALA A 66 15.16 9.09 -19.72
N TYR A 67 14.61 9.05 -18.51
CA TYR A 67 14.80 7.96 -17.55
C TYR A 67 14.15 6.65 -18.02
N LEU A 68 12.92 6.71 -18.54
CA LEU A 68 12.19 5.56 -19.07
C LEU A 68 12.81 5.04 -20.37
N ASN A 69 13.31 5.94 -21.24
CA ASN A 69 14.01 5.59 -22.47
C ASN A 69 13.28 4.53 -23.32
N TYR A 70 11.98 4.72 -23.54
CA TYR A 70 11.16 3.80 -24.32
C TYR A 70 11.59 3.74 -25.79
N GLY A 71 11.16 2.67 -26.46
CA GLY A 71 11.39 2.51 -27.90
C GLY A 71 10.79 3.64 -28.71
N ALA A 72 11.34 3.88 -29.90
CA ALA A 72 10.87 4.94 -30.78
C ALA A 72 9.37 4.79 -31.09
N GLY A 73 8.60 5.85 -30.85
CA GLY A 73 7.15 5.91 -31.10
C GLY A 73 6.29 5.15 -30.08
N ASP A 74 6.87 4.65 -28.99
CA ASP A 74 6.17 3.93 -27.92
C ASP A 74 6.06 4.79 -26.65
N GLU A 75 4.90 4.74 -26.01
CA GLU A 75 4.57 5.52 -24.81
C GLU A 75 4.31 4.63 -23.58
N GLY A 76 4.49 3.31 -23.66
CA GLY A 76 4.37 2.38 -22.52
C GLY A 76 2.95 1.79 -22.30
N GLY A 77 1.92 2.39 -22.90
CA GLY A 77 0.53 2.00 -22.71
C GLY A 77 -0.11 2.60 -21.45
N VAL A 78 -1.39 2.30 -21.22
CA VAL A 78 -2.18 2.83 -20.09
C VAL A 78 -1.54 2.42 -18.75
N GLY A 79 -1.37 3.39 -17.84
CA GLY A 79 -0.78 3.18 -16.52
C GLY A 79 0.76 3.15 -16.50
N LEU A 80 1.38 3.14 -17.68
CA LEU A 80 2.84 3.07 -17.88
C LEU A 80 3.37 4.25 -18.69
N THR A 81 2.59 5.31 -18.89
CA THR A 81 3.07 6.49 -19.61
C THR A 81 4.08 7.27 -18.78
N ALA A 82 4.90 8.09 -19.44
CA ALA A 82 5.79 9.02 -18.73
C ALA A 82 5.04 9.96 -17.77
N ARG A 83 3.74 10.24 -18.01
CA ARG A 83 2.92 11.02 -17.08
C ARG A 83 2.50 10.22 -15.85
N ASP A 84 2.23 8.93 -16.00
CA ASP A 84 1.89 8.04 -14.88
C ASP A 84 3.07 7.85 -13.93
N PHE A 85 4.27 7.68 -14.49
CA PHE A 85 5.52 7.67 -13.72
C PHE A 85 5.80 9.03 -13.09
N LEU A 86 5.61 10.14 -13.82
CA LEU A 86 5.79 11.48 -13.26
C LEU A 86 4.89 11.73 -12.05
N ARG A 87 3.62 11.29 -12.09
CA ARG A 87 2.70 11.35 -10.94
C ARG A 87 3.31 10.63 -9.75
N THR A 88 3.70 9.38 -9.92
CA THR A 88 4.28 8.52 -8.85
C THR A 88 5.58 9.10 -8.28
N PHE A 89 6.47 9.57 -9.16
CA PHE A 89 7.75 10.15 -8.77
C PHE A 89 7.60 11.48 -8.07
N THR A 90 6.69 12.35 -8.52
CA THR A 90 6.43 13.64 -7.89
C THR A 90 5.82 13.44 -6.50
N THR A 91 4.81 12.58 -6.36
CA THR A 91 4.20 12.24 -5.06
C THR A 91 5.26 11.74 -4.06
N THR A 92 6.15 10.86 -4.52
CA THR A 92 7.21 10.30 -3.67
C THR A 92 8.28 11.34 -3.34
N TYR A 93 8.70 12.15 -4.32
CA TYR A 93 9.71 13.20 -4.16
C TYR A 93 9.24 14.28 -3.17
N ASP A 94 8.02 14.79 -3.35
CA ASP A 94 7.44 15.83 -2.51
C ASP A 94 7.25 15.34 -1.07
N HIS A 95 6.87 14.06 -0.90
CA HIS A 95 6.80 13.44 0.41
C HIS A 95 8.19 13.28 1.05
N ALA A 96 9.16 12.72 0.33
CA ALA A 96 10.54 12.54 0.81
C ALA A 96 11.18 13.87 1.27
N LYS A 97 10.93 14.97 0.55
CA LYS A 97 11.42 16.31 0.88
C LYS A 97 10.96 16.83 2.25
N ARG A 98 9.84 16.33 2.79
CA ARG A 98 9.31 16.74 4.10
C ARG A 98 10.08 16.13 5.27
N TRP A 99 10.86 15.07 5.05
CA TRP A 99 11.51 14.34 6.14
C TRP A 99 12.56 15.19 6.88
N SER A 100 13.50 15.82 6.17
CA SER A 100 14.57 16.60 6.82
C SER A 100 14.05 17.72 7.74
N PRO A 101 13.11 18.59 7.31
CA PRO A 101 12.50 19.58 8.20
C PRO A 101 11.76 18.97 9.40
N LEU A 102 11.03 17.87 9.19
CA LEU A 102 10.31 17.17 10.26
C LEU A 102 11.28 16.58 11.30
N ARG A 103 12.36 15.93 10.83
CA ARG A 103 13.43 15.39 11.67
C ARG A 103 14.05 16.49 12.54
N GLU A 104 14.34 17.66 11.97
CA GLU A 104 14.88 18.79 12.73
C GLU A 104 13.93 19.20 13.86
N GLN A 105 12.63 19.32 13.58
CA GLN A 105 11.62 19.68 14.58
C GLN A 105 11.47 18.62 15.69
N ILE A 106 11.56 17.33 15.34
CA ILE A 106 11.56 16.22 16.31
C ILE A 106 12.76 16.35 17.25
N MET A 107 13.96 16.56 16.70
CA MET A 107 15.19 16.69 17.50
C MET A 107 15.14 17.91 18.43
N LEU A 108 14.70 19.07 17.92
CA LEU A 108 14.57 20.28 18.71
C LEU A 108 13.53 20.12 19.83
N THR A 109 12.36 19.57 19.50
CA THR A 109 11.28 19.38 20.48
C THR A 109 11.65 18.32 21.52
N GLY A 110 12.33 17.24 21.13
CA GLY A 110 12.82 16.24 22.08
C GLY A 110 13.85 16.81 23.06
N THR A 111 14.73 17.70 22.58
CA THR A 111 15.69 18.43 23.44
C THR A 111 14.97 19.35 24.42
N ASP A 112 13.99 20.11 23.93
CA ASP A 112 13.17 20.99 24.76
C ASP A 112 12.42 20.19 25.84
N LEU A 113 11.77 19.09 25.46
CA LEU A 113 11.03 18.22 26.40
C LEU A 113 11.94 17.67 27.49
N LYS A 114 13.15 17.20 27.15
CA LYS A 114 14.12 16.71 28.13
C LYS A 114 14.51 17.79 29.16
N ILE A 115 14.78 19.01 28.68
CA ILE A 115 15.19 20.14 29.54
C ILE A 115 14.02 20.56 30.44
N PHE A 116 12.82 20.73 29.87
CA PHE A 116 11.65 21.17 30.60
C PHE A 116 11.17 20.13 31.61
N ALA A 117 11.19 18.85 31.28
CA ALA A 117 10.88 17.77 32.22
C ALA A 117 11.75 17.85 33.48
N GLY A 118 13.06 18.05 33.32
CA GLY A 118 13.98 18.23 34.45
C GLY A 118 13.62 19.43 35.34
N SER A 119 13.18 20.54 34.74
CA SER A 119 12.72 21.71 35.50
C SER A 119 11.41 21.46 36.24
N ILE A 120 10.43 20.82 35.59
CA ILE A 120 9.10 20.59 36.16
C ILE A 120 9.15 19.60 37.33
N ILE A 121 9.90 18.50 37.18
CA ILE A 121 10.11 17.52 38.26
C ILE A 121 10.74 18.19 39.48
N ARG A 122 11.77 19.03 39.27
CA ARG A 122 12.46 19.74 40.36
C ARG A 122 11.53 20.71 41.08
N ILE A 123 10.76 21.51 40.34
CA ILE A 123 9.83 22.50 40.92
C ILE A 123 8.72 21.79 41.71
N GLY A 124 8.08 20.77 41.14
CA GLY A 124 7.01 20.08 41.85
C GLY A 124 7.50 19.28 43.07
N LYS A 125 8.71 18.70 43.04
CA LYS A 125 9.33 18.08 44.23
C LYS A 125 9.59 19.10 45.33
N ALA A 126 10.09 20.30 44.99
CA ALA A 126 10.28 21.38 45.96
C ALA A 126 8.94 21.83 46.60
N ILE A 127 7.86 21.92 45.82
CA ILE A 127 6.52 22.24 46.35
C ILE A 127 6.04 21.15 47.32
N VAL A 128 6.27 19.87 46.99
CA VAL A 128 5.91 18.74 47.87
C VAL A 128 6.78 18.72 49.14
N GLU A 129 8.09 19.00 49.04
CA GLU A 129 9.00 19.08 50.19
C GLU A 129 8.59 20.20 51.17
N VAL A 130 8.28 21.41 50.67
CA VAL A 130 7.74 22.50 51.50
C VAL A 130 6.45 22.08 52.20
N TYR A 131 5.61 21.30 51.53
CA TYR A 131 4.37 20.80 52.12
C TYR A 131 4.62 19.73 53.20
N GLU A 132 5.47 18.74 52.94
CA GLU A 132 5.85 17.74 53.94
C GLU A 132 6.48 18.39 55.16
N ASP A 133 7.30 19.43 55.00
CA ASP A 133 7.89 20.18 56.11
C ASP A 133 6.85 20.98 56.93
N LEU A 134 5.72 21.37 56.34
CA LEU A 134 4.60 22.02 57.05
C LEU A 134 3.76 20.99 57.83
N LYS A 135 3.48 19.82 57.24
CA LYS A 135 2.78 18.69 57.89
C LYS A 135 3.65 18.06 58.99
N ALA A 136 4.94 17.93 58.73
CA ALA A 136 5.99 17.47 59.64
C ALA A 136 6.63 18.62 60.43
N SER A 137 5.98 19.80 60.50
CA SER A 137 6.43 20.83 61.42
C SER A 137 6.40 20.20 62.81
N LYS A 138 7.60 19.93 63.32
CA LYS A 138 7.92 19.21 64.56
C LYS A 138 7.04 19.54 65.76
N TYR A 139 6.36 20.67 65.74
CA TYR A 139 5.44 21.17 66.74
C TYR A 139 4.18 20.32 66.97
N LEU A 140 3.63 19.64 65.94
CA LEU A 140 2.44 18.79 66.13
C LEU A 140 2.80 17.44 66.76
N GLU A 141 3.92 16.84 66.35
CA GLU A 141 4.47 15.62 66.98
C GLU A 141 5.04 15.91 68.38
N GLU A 142 5.76 17.02 68.59
CA GLU A 142 6.31 17.42 69.90
C GLU A 142 5.21 17.67 70.95
N HIS A 143 3.99 18.00 70.53
CA HIS A 143 2.84 18.25 71.40
C HIS A 143 1.70 17.23 71.28
N ASN A 144 1.88 16.15 70.48
CA ASN A 144 0.92 15.05 70.34
C ASN A 144 -0.51 15.51 69.98
N ILE A 145 -0.63 16.55 69.14
CA ILE A 145 -1.92 17.15 68.78
C ILE A 145 -2.47 16.43 67.55
N ASN A 146 -3.59 15.73 67.73
CA ASN A 146 -4.21 14.92 66.65
C ASN A 146 -5.60 15.45 66.25
N THR A 147 -6.08 16.55 66.86
CA THR A 147 -7.41 17.12 66.54
C THR A 147 -7.41 18.65 66.46
N PRO A 148 -8.31 19.26 65.66
CA PRO A 148 -8.47 20.72 65.57
C PRO A 148 -8.82 21.39 66.91
N GLU A 149 -9.60 20.74 67.78
CA GLU A 149 -9.92 21.26 69.11
C GLU A 149 -8.70 21.30 70.05
N GLU A 150 -7.78 20.34 69.94
CA GLU A 150 -6.53 20.30 70.71
C GLU A 150 -5.58 21.42 70.30
N TYR A 151 -5.47 21.70 69.00
CA TYR A 151 -4.68 22.83 68.48
C TYR A 151 -5.22 24.18 68.97
N GLN A 152 -6.55 24.38 68.95
CA GLN A 152 -7.15 25.62 69.47
C GLN A 152 -6.93 25.79 70.98
N LYS A 153 -6.97 24.70 71.76
CA LYS A 153 -6.64 24.73 73.19
C LYS A 153 -5.18 25.10 73.44
N LEU A 154 -4.25 24.61 72.62
CA LEU A 154 -2.83 24.96 72.73
C LEU A 154 -2.58 26.45 72.39
N LYS A 155 -3.26 26.98 71.37
CA LYS A 155 -3.19 28.40 70.96
C LYS A 155 -3.64 29.37 72.05
N LEU A 156 -4.54 28.92 72.94
CA LEU A 156 -4.95 29.70 74.12
C LEU A 156 -3.90 29.71 75.25
N GLN A 157 -3.02 28.71 75.29
CA GLN A 157 -2.00 28.55 76.34
C GLN A 157 -0.63 29.15 75.97
N ILE A 158 -0.33 29.30 74.68
CA ILE A 158 0.93 29.85 74.18
C ILE A 158 0.65 31.11 73.35
N PRO A 159 0.83 32.32 73.91
CA PRO A 159 0.71 33.56 73.15
C PRO A 159 1.82 33.62 72.10
N ASN A 160 1.45 33.76 70.82
CA ASN A 160 2.29 33.72 69.61
C ASN A 160 2.47 32.34 68.93
N LEU A 161 1.59 31.38 69.19
CA LEU A 161 1.54 30.17 68.35
C LEU A 161 1.23 30.56 66.88
N PRO A 162 2.08 30.20 65.89
CA PRO A 162 1.84 30.50 64.48
C PRO A 162 0.51 29.89 64.03
N ASP A 163 -0.29 30.62 63.25
CA ASP A 163 -1.49 30.04 62.64
C ASP A 163 -1.08 28.89 61.70
N LEU A 164 -1.89 27.83 61.60
CA LEU A 164 -1.68 26.72 60.65
C LEU A 164 -1.79 27.16 59.17
N GLY A 165 -2.12 28.42 58.93
CA GLY A 165 -2.08 29.03 57.61
C GLY A 165 -0.65 29.29 57.17
N LEU A 166 -0.36 29.00 55.90
CA LEU A 166 0.87 29.41 55.22
C LEU A 166 1.19 30.90 55.51
N PRO A 167 2.46 31.25 55.84
CA PRO A 167 2.87 32.65 55.95
C PRO A 167 2.45 33.43 54.71
N SER A 168 1.96 34.66 54.88
CA SER A 168 1.45 35.47 53.75
C SER A 168 2.47 35.76 52.64
N GLY A 169 3.77 35.54 52.89
CA GLY A 169 4.85 35.65 51.90
C GLY A 169 5.06 34.39 51.05
N ASP A 170 4.67 33.21 51.55
CA ASP A 170 4.92 31.92 50.90
C ASP A 170 3.81 31.57 49.90
N VAL A 171 2.59 32.04 50.13
CA VAL A 171 1.44 31.82 49.22
C VAL A 171 1.64 32.49 47.85
N PRO A 172 2.09 33.77 47.75
CA PRO A 172 2.45 34.37 46.47
C PRO A 172 3.57 33.62 45.76
N GLU A 173 4.59 33.16 46.50
CA GLU A 173 5.74 32.45 45.93
C GLU A 173 5.34 31.06 45.39
N ILE A 174 4.57 30.27 46.15
CA ILE A 174 4.01 28.99 45.67
C ILE A 174 3.12 29.21 44.45
N LYS A 175 2.30 30.27 44.44
CA LYS A 175 1.43 30.61 43.31
C LYS A 175 2.22 31.01 42.06
N ASP A 176 3.31 31.73 42.21
CA ASP A 176 4.19 32.11 41.09
C ASP A 176 4.94 30.89 40.53
N TYR A 177 5.45 30.01 41.38
CA TYR A 177 6.03 28.72 40.97
C TYR A 177 5.03 27.84 40.25
N LEU A 178 3.79 27.80 40.75
CA LEU A 178 2.69 27.08 40.13
C LEU A 178 2.40 27.63 38.73
N ASN A 179 2.19 28.94 38.59
CA ASN A 179 1.89 29.58 37.31
C ASN A 179 3.01 29.38 36.27
N ASP A 180 4.28 29.44 36.70
CA ASP A 180 5.43 29.14 35.84
C ASP A 180 5.43 27.67 35.39
N MET A 181 5.14 26.73 36.30
CA MET A 181 4.98 25.31 35.99
C MET A 181 3.84 25.10 34.99
N LEU A 182 2.65 25.69 35.22
CA LEU A 182 1.50 25.58 34.32
C LEU A 182 1.80 26.11 32.92
N THR A 183 2.49 27.25 32.84
CA THR A 183 2.86 27.88 31.57
C THR A 183 3.83 27.00 30.79
N LYS A 184 4.83 26.41 31.45
CA LYS A 184 5.79 25.50 30.83
C LYS A 184 5.14 24.21 30.34
N VAL A 185 4.25 23.62 31.12
CA VAL A 185 3.49 22.42 30.74
C VAL A 185 2.66 22.69 29.48
N LYS A 186 1.93 23.81 29.42
CA LYS A 186 1.12 24.20 28.25
C LYS A 186 1.98 24.45 27.00
N HIS A 187 3.10 25.17 27.14
CA HIS A 187 4.01 25.44 26.02
C HIS A 187 4.64 24.16 25.44
N CYS A 188 5.05 23.22 26.30
CA CYS A 188 5.58 21.93 25.85
C CYS A 188 4.53 21.12 25.09
N HIS A 189 3.27 21.16 25.53
CA HIS A 189 2.18 20.49 24.87
C HIS A 189 1.94 21.01 23.46
N GLU A 190 1.88 22.34 23.28
CA GLU A 190 1.68 22.94 21.97
C GLU A 190 2.77 22.52 20.98
N LYS A 191 4.04 22.52 21.41
CA LYS A 191 5.17 22.05 20.60
C LYS A 191 5.09 20.57 20.28
N ALA A 192 4.83 19.73 21.28
CA ALA A 192 4.73 18.28 21.11
C ALA A 192 3.57 17.91 20.16
N GLU A 193 2.42 18.56 20.30
CA GLU A 193 1.25 18.39 19.44
C GLU A 193 1.51 18.84 18.00
N HIS A 194 2.27 19.91 17.80
CA HIS A 194 2.63 20.35 16.46
C HIS A 194 3.45 19.29 15.72
N VAL A 195 4.48 18.75 16.36
CA VAL A 195 5.31 17.67 15.79
C VAL A 195 4.48 16.40 15.58
N ARG A 196 3.58 16.06 16.52
CA ARG A 196 2.66 14.92 16.41
C ARG A 196 1.81 15.02 15.14
N LYS A 197 1.18 16.18 14.90
CA LYS A 197 0.35 16.41 13.71
C LYS A 197 1.14 16.30 12.40
N GLN A 198 2.40 16.75 12.39
CA GLN A 198 3.25 16.60 11.20
C GLN A 198 3.66 15.15 10.96
N LEU A 199 4.00 14.41 12.02
CA LEU A 199 4.27 12.98 11.97
C LEU A 199 3.04 12.19 11.49
N ASP A 200 1.86 12.50 12.02
CA ASP A 200 0.58 11.92 11.57
C ASP A 200 0.39 12.14 10.07
N SER A 201 0.49 13.39 9.60
CA SER A 201 0.32 13.69 8.17
C SER A 201 1.37 13.01 7.31
N PHE A 202 2.64 12.95 7.75
CA PHE A 202 3.69 12.24 7.02
C PHE A 202 3.39 10.73 6.93
N GLY A 203 3.03 10.09 8.04
CA GLY A 203 2.66 8.68 8.06
C GLY A 203 1.39 8.36 7.24
N THR A 204 0.38 9.23 7.30
CA THR A 204 -0.86 9.11 6.52
C THR A 204 -0.58 9.22 5.03
N ASP A 205 0.14 10.26 4.58
CA ASP A 205 0.44 10.45 3.16
C ASP A 205 1.31 9.30 2.60
N MET A 206 2.25 8.79 3.41
CA MET A 206 3.04 7.62 3.04
C MET A 206 2.17 6.38 2.78
N ARG A 207 1.17 6.15 3.65
CA ARG A 207 0.30 4.96 3.66
C ARG A 207 -0.82 5.04 2.63
N GLU A 208 -1.44 6.20 2.50
CA GLU A 208 -2.66 6.40 1.71
C GLU A 208 -2.38 6.93 0.30
N GLN A 209 -1.18 7.47 0.06
CA GLN A 209 -0.81 8.03 -1.24
C GLN A 209 0.47 7.38 -1.78
N VAL A 210 1.62 7.56 -1.12
CA VAL A 210 2.94 7.18 -1.69
C VAL A 210 3.05 5.68 -1.98
N LEU A 211 2.82 4.82 -0.98
CA LEU A 211 2.93 3.37 -1.13
C LEU A 211 1.90 2.81 -2.12
N PRO A 212 0.61 3.19 -2.08
CA PRO A 212 -0.36 2.81 -3.10
C PRO A 212 0.07 3.19 -4.52
N GLU A 213 0.56 4.41 -4.73
CA GLU A 213 0.99 4.90 -6.04
C GLU A 213 2.16 4.08 -6.61
N ILE A 214 3.13 3.72 -5.76
CA ILE A 214 4.27 2.86 -6.12
C ILE A 214 3.80 1.44 -6.44
N LYS A 215 2.95 0.85 -5.59
CA LYS A 215 2.41 -0.50 -5.79
C LYS A 215 1.57 -0.59 -7.04
N LEU A 216 0.73 0.42 -7.31
CA LEU A 216 -0.08 0.52 -8.51
C LEU A 216 0.80 0.50 -9.77
N ARG A 217 1.88 1.29 -9.79
CA ARG A 217 2.83 1.29 -10.91
C ARG A 217 3.60 -0.01 -11.05
N LEU A 218 3.99 -0.64 -9.95
CA LEU A 218 4.58 -1.99 -9.99
C LEU A 218 3.60 -3.03 -10.56
N GLU A 219 2.32 -2.94 -10.23
CA GLU A 219 1.30 -3.85 -10.74
C GLU A 219 1.07 -3.67 -12.24
N PHE A 220 1.01 -2.43 -12.74
CA PHE A 220 1.00 -2.18 -14.18
C PHE A 220 2.23 -2.77 -14.90
N ILE A 221 3.42 -2.63 -14.30
CA ILE A 221 4.63 -3.21 -14.89
C ILE A 221 4.57 -4.75 -14.84
N SER A 222 4.05 -5.35 -13.78
CA SER A 222 3.99 -6.81 -13.65
C SER A 222 2.99 -7.46 -14.61
N LYS A 223 1.90 -6.75 -14.93
CA LYS A 223 0.79 -7.23 -15.79
C LYS A 223 0.83 -6.73 -17.24
N ASN A 224 1.92 -6.11 -17.66
CA ASN A 224 2.04 -5.59 -19.03
C ASN A 224 1.98 -6.70 -20.10
N THR A 225 1.56 -6.37 -21.33
CA THR A 225 1.41 -7.34 -22.43
C THR A 225 2.59 -7.38 -23.39
N TYR A 226 3.66 -6.60 -23.17
CA TYR A 226 4.72 -6.44 -24.17
C TYR A 226 5.34 -7.77 -24.60
N GLN A 227 5.55 -8.70 -23.67
CA GLN A 227 6.11 -10.01 -23.99
C GLN A 227 5.20 -10.81 -24.94
N ALA A 228 3.89 -10.81 -24.70
CA ALA A 228 2.91 -11.47 -25.58
C ALA A 228 2.82 -10.75 -26.93
N ASP A 229 2.73 -9.41 -26.93
CA ASP A 229 2.70 -8.60 -28.15
C ASP A 229 3.92 -8.85 -29.05
N ILE A 230 5.11 -8.98 -28.46
CA ILE A 230 6.35 -9.27 -29.18
C ILE A 230 6.29 -10.67 -29.81
N GLN A 231 5.77 -11.66 -29.09
CA GLN A 231 5.61 -13.01 -29.62
C GLN A 231 4.62 -13.07 -30.78
N ASP A 232 3.50 -12.34 -30.69
CA ASP A 232 2.51 -12.30 -31.77
C ASP A 232 3.04 -11.55 -32.98
N LEU A 233 3.74 -10.42 -32.77
CA LEU A 233 4.41 -9.70 -33.86
C LEU A 233 5.50 -10.55 -34.53
N GLN A 234 6.22 -11.39 -33.78
CA GLN A 234 7.19 -12.33 -34.34
C GLN A 234 6.52 -13.34 -35.28
N LYS A 235 5.36 -13.90 -34.90
CA LYS A 235 4.62 -14.82 -35.77
C LYS A 235 4.17 -14.14 -37.06
N GLU A 236 3.69 -12.89 -36.99
CA GLU A 236 3.31 -12.12 -38.17
C GLU A 236 4.50 -11.86 -39.11
N ILE A 237 5.66 -11.50 -38.52
CA ILE A 237 6.93 -11.32 -39.24
C ILE A 237 7.40 -12.61 -39.91
N ASP A 238 7.34 -13.75 -39.21
CA ASP A 238 7.77 -15.04 -39.74
C ASP A 238 6.86 -15.48 -40.90
N GLN A 239 5.55 -15.29 -40.76
CA GLN A 239 4.58 -15.56 -41.83
C GLN A 239 4.83 -14.66 -43.06
N ARG A 240 5.01 -13.36 -42.86
CA ARG A 240 5.28 -12.41 -43.95
C ARG A 240 6.62 -12.69 -44.64
N SER A 241 7.63 -13.12 -43.88
CA SER A 241 8.93 -13.53 -44.42
C SER A 241 8.78 -14.74 -45.35
N ALA A 242 7.97 -15.75 -44.96
CA ALA A 242 7.67 -16.88 -45.83
C ALA A 242 6.94 -16.46 -47.12
N GLU A 243 6.01 -15.49 -47.06
CA GLU A 243 5.36 -14.92 -48.24
C GLU A 243 6.35 -14.19 -49.17
N ILE A 244 7.26 -13.40 -48.60
CA ILE A 244 8.31 -12.70 -49.34
C ILE A 244 9.25 -13.69 -50.04
N ASP A 245 9.63 -14.78 -49.38
CA ASP A 245 10.51 -15.81 -49.94
C ASP A 245 9.86 -16.53 -51.12
N GLU A 246 8.56 -16.81 -51.04
CA GLU A 246 7.82 -17.38 -52.16
C GLU A 246 7.72 -16.40 -53.34
N LEU A 247 7.46 -15.11 -53.09
CA LEU A 247 7.47 -14.07 -54.14
C LEU A 247 8.86 -13.88 -54.76
N ASN A 248 9.94 -13.99 -53.99
CA ASN A 248 11.31 -13.96 -54.51
C ASN A 248 11.54 -15.12 -55.48
N LYS A 249 11.15 -16.34 -55.08
CA LYS A 249 11.27 -17.53 -55.90
C LYS A 249 10.45 -17.44 -57.20
N GLN A 250 9.24 -16.91 -57.14
CA GLN A 250 8.39 -16.67 -58.32
C GLN A 250 9.01 -15.62 -59.26
N TYR A 251 9.53 -14.53 -58.70
CA TYR A 251 10.22 -13.50 -59.48
C TYR A 251 11.47 -14.05 -60.19
N ASP A 252 12.31 -14.81 -59.48
CA ASP A 252 13.54 -15.39 -60.04
C ASP A 252 13.24 -16.40 -61.17
N GLN A 253 12.17 -17.18 -61.04
CA GLN A 253 11.68 -18.07 -62.11
C GLN A 253 11.29 -17.26 -63.36
N LEU A 254 10.49 -16.19 -63.20
CA LEU A 254 10.05 -15.36 -64.32
C LEU A 254 11.21 -14.64 -65.03
N VAL A 255 12.23 -14.19 -64.30
CA VAL A 255 13.42 -13.57 -64.90
C VAL A 255 14.27 -14.58 -65.68
N GLN A 256 14.45 -15.80 -65.14
CA GLN A 256 15.16 -16.88 -65.85
C GLN A 256 14.43 -17.29 -67.13
N GLU A 257 13.10 -17.41 -67.06
CA GLU A 257 12.25 -17.70 -68.22
C GLU A 257 12.33 -16.56 -69.27
N ALA A 258 12.38 -15.29 -68.85
CA ALA A 258 12.51 -14.13 -69.72
C ALA A 258 13.84 -14.12 -70.47
N ILE A 259 14.94 -14.41 -69.77
CA ILE A 259 16.29 -14.50 -70.34
C ILE A 259 16.35 -15.65 -71.34
N THR A 260 15.77 -16.80 -70.99
CA THR A 260 15.72 -17.99 -71.85
C THR A 260 14.91 -17.73 -73.12
N ALA A 261 13.78 -17.03 -73.02
CA ALA A 261 12.95 -16.64 -74.15
C ALA A 261 13.65 -15.60 -75.05
N ALA A 262 14.28 -14.58 -74.48
CA ALA A 262 15.00 -13.54 -75.22
C ALA A 262 16.22 -14.08 -76.00
N ALA A 263 16.86 -15.16 -75.51
CA ALA A 263 17.98 -15.82 -76.19
C ALA A 263 17.60 -16.52 -77.51
N THR A 264 16.31 -16.74 -77.79
CA THR A 264 15.84 -17.45 -78.99
C THR A 264 15.66 -16.56 -80.24
N LEU A 265 15.86 -15.24 -80.13
CA LEU A 265 15.94 -14.26 -81.24
C LEU A 265 14.87 -14.39 -82.34
N ASN A 266 13.61 -14.65 -81.98
CA ASN A 266 12.44 -14.58 -82.86
C ASN A 266 11.55 -13.39 -82.46
N ILE A 267 10.68 -12.90 -83.36
CA ILE A 267 9.76 -11.76 -83.11
C ILE A 267 8.84 -12.04 -81.89
N GLY A 268 8.60 -13.31 -81.54
CA GLY A 268 7.93 -13.74 -80.31
C GLY A 268 8.72 -13.48 -79.02
N GLY A 269 10.05 -13.59 -79.03
CA GLY A 269 10.92 -13.35 -77.86
C GLY A 269 10.96 -11.88 -77.40
N LEU A 270 10.77 -10.93 -78.31
CA LEU A 270 10.66 -9.49 -78.00
C LEU A 270 9.30 -9.11 -77.36
N ILE A 271 8.23 -9.85 -77.66
CA ILE A 271 6.90 -9.68 -77.07
C ILE A 271 6.83 -10.38 -75.69
N LEU A 272 7.47 -11.56 -75.55
CA LEU A 272 7.62 -12.27 -74.26
C LEU A 272 8.35 -11.45 -73.19
N GLY A 273 9.38 -10.67 -73.58
CA GLY A 273 10.10 -9.79 -72.67
C GLY A 273 9.26 -8.62 -72.11
N ILE A 274 8.27 -8.14 -72.86
CA ILE A 274 7.38 -7.05 -72.42
C ILE A 274 6.30 -7.57 -71.46
N TYR A 275 5.70 -8.73 -71.75
CA TYR A 275 4.68 -9.36 -70.90
C TYR A 275 5.22 -9.86 -69.57
N GLN A 276 6.34 -10.58 -69.58
CA GLN A 276 6.99 -11.00 -68.34
C GLN A 276 7.53 -9.81 -67.55
N GLY A 277 7.87 -8.69 -68.21
CA GLY A 277 8.20 -7.42 -67.58
C GLY A 277 7.06 -6.84 -66.73
N VAL A 278 5.81 -6.84 -67.20
CA VAL A 278 4.66 -6.32 -66.44
C VAL A 278 4.28 -7.24 -65.27
N LYS A 279 4.32 -8.56 -65.46
CA LYS A 279 4.07 -9.53 -64.37
C LYS A 279 5.19 -9.51 -63.31
N ALA A 280 6.44 -9.43 -63.75
CA ALA A 280 7.59 -9.25 -62.87
C ALA A 280 7.53 -7.92 -62.11
N GLU A 281 7.05 -6.84 -62.74
CA GLU A 281 6.87 -5.54 -62.08
C GLU A 281 5.76 -5.57 -61.03
N ASN A 282 4.65 -6.28 -61.27
CA ASN A 282 3.60 -6.48 -60.26
C ASN A 282 4.08 -7.30 -59.05
N ILE A 283 4.76 -8.44 -59.27
CA ILE A 283 5.36 -9.25 -58.19
C ILE A 283 6.43 -8.45 -57.45
N ARG A 284 7.25 -7.68 -58.18
CA ARG A 284 8.24 -6.77 -57.59
C ARG A 284 7.59 -5.71 -56.73
N SER A 285 6.52 -5.09 -57.20
CA SER A 285 5.77 -4.07 -56.46
C SER A 285 5.16 -4.65 -55.17
N GLU A 286 4.55 -5.83 -55.26
CA GLU A 286 3.96 -6.53 -54.11
C GLU A 286 5.02 -6.99 -53.10
N ARG A 287 6.12 -7.58 -53.57
CA ARG A 287 7.26 -7.94 -52.73
C ARG A 287 7.85 -6.70 -52.04
N ASN A 288 8.01 -5.59 -52.78
CA ASN A 288 8.55 -4.36 -52.21
C ASN A 288 7.61 -3.82 -51.12
N LYS A 289 6.29 -3.85 -51.34
CA LYS A 289 5.29 -3.49 -50.32
C LYS A 289 5.37 -4.40 -49.09
N LEU A 290 5.52 -5.72 -49.25
CA LEU A 290 5.70 -6.64 -48.13
C LEU A 290 7.03 -6.40 -47.40
N LYS A 291 8.11 -6.09 -48.11
CA LYS A 291 9.40 -5.72 -47.50
C LYS A 291 9.33 -4.42 -46.71
N GLU A 292 8.59 -3.43 -47.18
CA GLU A 292 8.33 -2.18 -46.45
C GLU A 292 7.54 -2.46 -45.16
N LEU A 293 6.47 -3.26 -45.22
CA LEU A 293 5.70 -3.68 -44.05
C LEU A 293 6.55 -4.50 -43.07
N GLN A 294 7.37 -5.43 -43.59
CA GLN A 294 8.33 -6.21 -42.80
C GLN A 294 9.33 -5.31 -42.07
N GLN A 295 9.85 -4.29 -42.74
CA GLN A 295 10.78 -3.34 -42.13
C GLN A 295 10.09 -2.52 -41.04
N ALA A 296 8.84 -2.09 -41.25
CA ALA A 296 8.05 -1.40 -40.23
C ALA A 296 7.76 -2.29 -39.02
N ASP A 297 7.38 -3.55 -39.22
CA ASP A 297 7.12 -4.51 -38.14
C ASP A 297 8.42 -4.84 -37.37
N ASN A 298 9.56 -4.97 -38.06
CA ASN A 298 10.87 -5.14 -37.41
C ASN A 298 11.24 -3.93 -36.55
N GLN A 299 10.96 -2.70 -37.02
CA GLN A 299 11.17 -1.48 -36.23
C GLN A 299 10.24 -1.43 -35.01
N ARG A 300 8.97 -1.81 -35.19
CA ARG A 300 8.00 -1.91 -34.10
C ARG A 300 8.42 -2.95 -33.05
N MET A 301 8.95 -4.09 -33.49
CA MET A 301 9.50 -5.12 -32.62
C MET A 301 10.72 -4.62 -31.84
N ALA A 302 11.66 -3.94 -32.51
CA ALA A 302 12.82 -3.33 -31.84
C ALA A 302 12.38 -2.30 -30.79
N SER A 303 11.39 -1.47 -31.12
CA SER A 303 10.79 -0.50 -30.21
C SER A 303 10.15 -1.18 -28.98
N LYS A 304 9.29 -2.17 -29.19
CA LYS A 304 8.65 -2.93 -28.09
C LYS A 304 9.67 -3.67 -27.21
N ASN A 305 10.71 -4.26 -27.79
CA ASN A 305 11.78 -4.91 -27.04
C ASN A 305 12.55 -3.92 -26.14
N GLN A 306 12.86 -2.73 -26.67
CA GLN A 306 13.47 -1.67 -25.88
C GLN A 306 12.55 -1.25 -24.72
N THR A 307 11.27 -1.01 -25.01
CA THR A 307 10.29 -0.64 -23.96
C THR A 307 10.18 -1.72 -22.89
N LEU A 308 10.09 -3.01 -23.25
CA LEU A 308 10.05 -4.12 -22.29
C LEU A 308 11.32 -4.16 -21.42
N SER A 309 12.50 -3.96 -22.02
CA SER A 309 13.75 -3.90 -21.27
C SER A 309 13.78 -2.71 -20.30
N SER A 310 13.30 -1.54 -20.74
CA SER A 310 13.17 -0.37 -19.88
C SER A 310 12.20 -0.59 -18.73
N LEU A 311 11.04 -1.20 -18.99
CA LEU A 311 10.05 -1.54 -17.95
C LEU A 311 10.65 -2.50 -16.91
N ASN A 312 11.44 -3.50 -17.32
CA ASN A 312 12.12 -4.38 -16.38
C ASN A 312 13.12 -3.63 -15.48
N LYS A 313 13.89 -2.69 -16.05
CA LYS A 313 14.81 -1.87 -15.24
C LYS A 313 14.06 -0.99 -14.24
N VAL A 314 12.99 -0.33 -14.71
CA VAL A 314 12.16 0.53 -13.85
C VAL A 314 11.43 -0.28 -12.79
N ARG A 315 11.06 -1.54 -13.08
CA ARG A 315 10.52 -2.48 -12.09
C ARG A 315 11.50 -2.67 -10.95
N ASP A 316 12.77 -2.94 -11.25
CA ASP A 316 13.78 -3.19 -10.23
C ASP A 316 14.00 -1.93 -9.37
N ASP A 317 14.05 -0.75 -10.01
CA ASP A 317 14.15 0.54 -9.30
C ASP A 317 12.92 0.81 -8.41
N LEU A 318 11.70 0.56 -8.90
CA LEU A 318 10.47 0.71 -8.12
C LEU A 318 10.30 -0.35 -7.03
N GLN A 319 10.81 -1.58 -7.22
CA GLN A 319 10.82 -2.61 -6.18
C GLN A 319 11.74 -2.20 -5.04
N ASN A 320 12.93 -1.68 -5.36
CA ASN A 320 13.83 -1.12 -4.36
C ASN A 320 13.20 0.09 -3.65
N LEU A 321 12.56 1.00 -4.40
CA LEU A 321 11.83 2.14 -3.83
C LEU A 321 10.69 1.67 -2.90
N SER A 322 9.90 0.68 -3.32
CA SER A 322 8.81 0.09 -2.55
C SER A 322 9.33 -0.53 -1.25
N TYR A 323 10.44 -1.27 -1.32
CA TYR A 323 11.07 -1.84 -0.14
C TYR A 323 11.50 -0.76 0.87
N VAL A 324 12.26 0.26 0.43
CA VAL A 324 12.69 1.32 1.36
C VAL A 324 11.51 2.16 1.86
N ALA A 325 10.46 2.30 1.06
CA ALA A 325 9.24 2.99 1.43
C ALA A 325 8.48 2.22 2.53
N ILE A 326 8.36 0.90 2.42
CA ILE A 326 7.77 0.05 3.47
C ILE A 326 8.58 0.14 4.77
N GLU A 327 9.90 0.05 4.68
CA GLU A 327 10.78 0.19 5.86
C GLU A 327 10.67 1.58 6.50
N ALA A 328 10.61 2.65 5.69
CA ALA A 328 10.41 4.01 6.17
C ALA A 328 9.02 4.22 6.77
N GLU A 329 8.01 3.53 6.26
CA GLU A 329 6.66 3.55 6.81
C GLU A 329 6.64 2.91 8.19
N VAL A 330 7.22 1.71 8.35
CA VAL A 330 7.38 1.05 9.67
C VAL A 330 8.14 1.95 10.65
N ALA A 331 9.26 2.54 10.20
CA ALA A 331 10.03 3.48 11.01
C ALA A 331 9.20 4.71 11.44
N THR A 332 8.39 5.26 10.54
CA THR A 332 7.47 6.37 10.83
C THR A 332 6.42 5.93 11.85
N GLN A 333 5.83 4.74 11.71
CA GLN A 333 4.85 4.22 12.67
C GLN A 333 5.43 4.14 14.08
N ASN A 334 6.64 3.61 14.20
CA ASN A 334 7.30 3.44 15.49
C ASN A 334 7.66 4.79 16.10
N LEU A 335 8.10 5.74 15.28
CA LEU A 335 8.35 7.12 15.70
C LEU A 335 7.06 7.82 16.16
N MET A 336 5.95 7.61 15.44
CA MET A 336 4.63 8.11 15.84
C MET A 336 4.20 7.53 17.19
N LEU A 337 4.43 6.24 17.45
CA LEU A 337 4.09 5.61 18.74
C LEU A 337 4.94 6.17 19.89
N VAL A 338 6.24 6.38 19.68
CA VAL A 338 7.09 7.06 20.67
C VAL A 338 6.57 8.47 20.94
N TRP A 339 6.22 9.21 19.90
CA TRP A 339 5.76 10.60 20.03
C TRP A 339 4.35 10.73 20.62
N ASN A 340 3.45 9.80 20.29
CA ASN A 340 2.10 9.72 20.86
C ASN A 340 2.14 9.38 22.35
N ALA A 341 3.06 8.50 22.77
CA ALA A 341 3.29 8.26 24.20
C ALA A 341 3.71 9.55 24.92
N LEU A 342 4.71 10.26 24.39
CA LEU A 342 5.15 11.55 24.95
C LEU A 342 3.99 12.55 25.02
N SER A 343 3.21 12.71 23.94
CA SER A 343 2.07 13.62 23.96
C SER A 343 0.98 13.20 24.93
N THR A 344 0.70 11.89 25.05
CA THR A 344 -0.26 11.34 26.01
C THR A 344 0.13 11.66 27.45
N TYR A 345 1.42 11.53 27.80
CA TYR A 345 1.93 11.92 29.12
C TYR A 345 1.81 13.43 29.37
N ILE A 346 2.06 14.26 28.36
CA ILE A 346 1.92 15.72 28.50
C ILE A 346 0.44 16.11 28.68
N ALA A 347 -0.45 15.56 27.87
CA ALA A 347 -1.90 15.80 27.95
C ALA A 347 -2.47 15.33 29.29
N ALA A 348 -1.98 14.19 29.79
CA ALA A 348 -2.24 13.70 31.13
C ALA A 348 -1.85 14.71 32.21
N SER A 349 -0.64 15.29 32.14
CA SER A 349 -0.17 16.31 33.08
C SER A 349 -1.05 17.58 33.03
N ILE A 350 -1.45 18.03 31.83
CA ILE A 350 -2.36 19.18 31.66
C ILE A 350 -3.73 18.92 32.30
N LYS A 351 -4.29 17.73 32.15
CA LYS A 351 -5.58 17.42 32.75
C LYS A 351 -5.55 17.53 34.28
N GLU A 352 -4.45 17.14 34.91
CA GLU A 352 -4.27 17.29 36.36
C GLU A 352 -4.09 18.77 36.76
N VAL A 353 -3.46 19.58 35.90
CA VAL A 353 -3.35 21.03 36.07
C VAL A 353 -4.74 21.70 36.13
N ASP A 354 -5.66 21.32 35.26
CA ASP A 354 -6.99 21.94 35.19
C ASP A 354 -7.84 21.67 36.45
N ILE A 355 -7.54 20.59 37.19
CA ILE A 355 -8.27 20.17 38.40
C ILE A 355 -7.64 20.76 39.67
N LEU A 356 -6.47 21.38 39.56
CA LEU A 356 -5.72 21.91 40.69
C LEU A 356 -6.47 23.02 41.47
N GLU A 357 -7.29 23.82 40.77
CA GLU A 357 -8.12 24.86 41.39
C GLU A 357 -9.27 24.27 42.24
N GLU A 358 -9.56 22.97 42.11
CA GLU A 358 -10.64 22.27 42.80
C GLU A 358 -10.19 21.53 44.06
N ALA A 359 -8.90 21.65 44.45
CA ALA A 359 -8.35 21.00 45.64
C ALA A 359 -9.03 21.51 46.92
N THR A 360 -9.81 20.65 47.58
CA THR A 360 -10.54 20.98 48.82
C THR A 360 -9.76 20.68 50.10
N SER A 361 -8.70 19.90 50.00
CA SER A 361 -7.84 19.52 51.11
C SER A 361 -6.37 19.62 50.70
N LEU A 362 -5.51 19.75 51.71
CA LEU A 362 -4.08 19.85 51.52
C LEU A 362 -3.46 18.50 51.08
N ARG A 363 -4.09 17.36 51.45
CA ARG A 363 -3.80 16.02 50.90
C ARG A 363 -4.09 15.97 49.40
N ARG A 364 -5.30 16.39 48.97
CA ARG A 364 -5.69 16.46 47.55
C ARG A 364 -4.77 17.38 46.75
N PHE A 365 -4.38 18.53 47.30
CA PHE A 365 -3.43 19.45 46.66
C PHE A 365 -2.07 18.80 46.41
N LYS A 366 -1.46 18.15 47.43
CA LYS A 366 -0.21 17.39 47.26
C LYS A 366 -0.34 16.30 46.20
N ASN A 367 -1.39 15.48 46.29
CA ASN A 367 -1.60 14.36 45.39
C ASN A 367 -1.83 14.82 43.94
N GLN A 368 -2.44 16.00 43.73
CA GLN A 368 -2.55 16.62 42.42
C GLN A 368 -1.21 17.12 41.89
N ILE A 369 -0.38 17.78 42.71
CA ILE A 369 0.99 18.18 42.29
C ILE A 369 1.84 16.96 41.91
N LEU A 370 1.77 15.88 42.70
CA LEU A 370 2.41 14.60 42.37
C LEU A 370 1.90 14.03 41.04
N SER A 371 0.59 14.08 40.81
CA SER A 371 -0.04 13.64 39.55
C SER A 371 0.36 14.50 38.34
N ILE A 372 0.67 15.78 38.54
CA ILE A 372 1.18 16.67 37.49
C ILE A 372 2.64 16.32 37.14
N ILE A 373 3.51 16.03 38.12
CA ILE A 373 4.94 15.75 37.88
C ILE A 373 5.22 14.32 37.39
N ASP A 374 4.42 13.33 37.81
CA ASP A 374 4.66 11.92 37.52
C ASP A 374 4.88 11.62 36.01
N PRO A 375 4.06 12.15 35.07
CA PRO A 375 4.28 11.96 33.64
C PRO A 375 5.62 12.54 33.13
N TRP A 376 6.18 13.55 33.79
CA TRP A 376 7.42 14.19 33.35
C TRP A 376 8.66 13.33 33.59
N GLU A 377 8.62 12.41 34.56
CA GLU A 377 9.69 11.42 34.72
C GLU A 377 9.78 10.52 33.47
N GLN A 378 8.62 10.11 32.94
CA GLN A 378 8.50 9.31 31.71
C GLN A 378 8.91 10.11 30.47
N ILE A 379 8.46 11.35 30.35
CA ILE A 379 8.82 12.25 29.24
C ILE A 379 10.33 12.49 29.19
N LYS A 380 10.98 12.70 30.34
CA LYS A 380 12.43 12.91 30.42
C LYS A 380 13.21 11.71 29.87
N VAL A 381 12.84 10.51 30.29
CA VAL A 381 13.51 9.26 29.89
C VAL A 381 13.28 8.99 28.40
N GLY A 382 12.02 9.01 27.95
CA GLY A 382 11.69 8.78 26.55
C GLY A 382 12.31 9.80 25.58
N SER A 383 12.39 11.08 25.98
CA SER A 383 13.06 12.11 25.16
C SER A 383 14.57 11.89 25.07
N ASP A 384 15.22 11.45 26.15
CA ASP A 384 16.67 11.17 26.15
C ASP A 384 17.03 10.01 25.21
N GLN A 385 16.24 8.95 25.24
CA GLN A 385 16.45 7.77 24.40
C GLN A 385 16.19 8.05 22.92
N LEU A 386 15.13 8.80 22.62
CA LEU A 386 14.87 9.23 21.24
C LEU A 386 16.07 9.98 20.67
N LEU A 387 16.61 10.96 21.42
CA LEU A 387 17.80 11.71 21.01
C LEU A 387 19.04 10.81 20.87
N GLY A 388 19.18 9.80 21.73
CA GLY A 388 20.21 8.77 21.66
C GLY A 388 20.17 7.99 20.34
N VAL A 389 19.00 7.47 19.95
CA VAL A 389 18.83 6.70 18.70
C VAL A 389 19.12 7.54 17.45
N PHE A 390 18.70 8.81 17.43
CA PHE A 390 19.05 9.70 16.33
C PHE A 390 20.55 9.97 16.25
N ALA A 391 21.24 10.11 17.39
CA ALA A 391 22.69 10.31 17.42
C ALA A 391 23.46 9.07 16.93
N GLU A 392 23.00 7.87 17.30
CA GLU A 392 23.56 6.61 16.81
C GLU A 392 23.36 6.43 15.31
N ALA A 393 22.15 6.66 14.81
CA ALA A 393 21.84 6.61 13.39
C ALA A 393 22.68 7.62 12.57
N ASP A 394 22.92 8.82 13.11
CA ASP A 394 23.78 9.83 12.48
C ASP A 394 25.23 9.38 12.36
N LYS A 395 25.75 8.70 13.39
CA LYS A 395 27.10 8.16 13.39
C LYS A 395 27.24 7.01 12.41
N GLU A 396 26.26 6.11 12.37
CA GLU A 396 26.25 4.96 11.46
C GLU A 396 26.17 5.39 10.00
N TYR A 397 25.27 6.32 9.69
CA TYR A 397 25.11 6.86 8.33
C TYR A 397 26.38 7.55 7.81
N LYS A 398 27.11 8.26 8.68
CA LYS A 398 28.38 8.92 8.30
C LYS A 398 29.53 7.94 8.07
N ASN A 399 29.50 6.77 8.71
CA ASN A 399 30.60 5.81 8.72
C ASN A 399 30.50 4.75 7.60
N ASN A 400 29.32 4.52 7.01
CA ASN A 400 29.13 3.51 5.96
C ASN A 400 28.99 4.12 4.56
N ARG A 401 29.91 3.75 3.65
CA ARG A 401 29.65 3.77 2.20
C ARG A 401 28.68 2.62 1.89
N LEU A 402 27.49 2.98 1.42
CA LEU A 402 26.38 2.14 0.95
C LEU A 402 26.81 0.72 0.51
N PHE A 403 26.54 -0.27 1.36
CA PHE A 403 26.48 -1.69 0.99
C PHE A 403 25.15 -2.28 1.47
N PHE A 404 24.49 -2.99 0.57
CA PHE A 404 23.21 -3.64 0.77
C PHE A 404 23.43 -5.07 1.24
N TRP A 405 22.65 -5.52 2.24
CA TRP A 405 22.43 -6.94 2.50
C TRP A 405 20.97 -7.25 2.22
N GLY A 406 20.75 -8.34 1.49
CA GLY A 406 19.45 -8.89 1.16
C GLY A 406 18.95 -9.91 2.19
N GLU A 407 17.62 -10.09 2.13
CA GLU A 407 16.78 -11.21 2.58
C GLU A 407 17.01 -11.84 3.98
N THR A 408 15.98 -11.80 4.82
CA THR A 408 15.81 -12.80 5.88
C THR A 408 14.32 -13.13 6.08
N MET A 409 14.04 -14.45 6.08
CA MET A 409 12.72 -15.03 6.31
C MET A 409 12.21 -14.79 7.74
N MET A 410 10.91 -14.49 7.85
CA MET A 410 10.17 -14.63 9.10
C MET A 410 9.77 -16.09 9.33
N ARG A 411 10.11 -16.63 10.51
CA ARG A 411 9.50 -17.84 11.08
C ARG A 411 8.60 -17.40 12.23
N SER A 412 7.31 -17.67 12.12
CA SER A 412 6.39 -17.57 13.26
C SER A 412 6.58 -18.76 14.20
N LEU A 413 6.57 -18.50 15.50
CA LEU A 413 6.34 -19.50 16.53
C LEU A 413 4.92 -19.24 17.07
N LEU A 414 4.04 -20.20 16.84
CA LEU A 414 2.70 -20.24 17.41
C LEU A 414 2.83 -20.77 18.84
N ASP A 415 2.31 -20.03 19.82
CA ASP A 415 2.03 -20.54 21.14
C ASP A 415 0.53 -20.86 21.23
N ASN A 416 0.23 -22.05 21.75
CA ASN A 416 -1.08 -22.68 21.66
C ASN A 416 -1.83 -22.46 22.98
N SER A 417 -2.93 -21.71 22.98
CA SER A 417 -3.88 -21.69 24.10
C SER A 417 -5.32 -21.76 23.57
N ASP A 418 -6.07 -22.75 24.04
CA ASP A 418 -7.47 -22.99 23.70
C ASP A 418 -8.38 -21.82 24.11
N TYR A 419 -8.72 -20.95 23.15
CA TYR A 419 -9.94 -20.12 22.92
C TYR A 419 -9.57 -19.16 21.75
N PRO A 420 -10.49 -18.68 20.88
CA PRO A 420 -10.09 -17.82 19.77
C PRO A 420 -9.70 -16.44 20.31
N ALA A 421 -8.43 -16.26 20.64
CA ALA A 421 -7.88 -14.98 21.05
C ALA A 421 -7.69 -14.13 19.78
N PHE A 422 -8.06 -12.86 19.86
CA PHE A 422 -7.70 -11.88 18.83
C PHE A 422 -6.21 -12.00 18.46
N ASN A 423 -5.93 -12.05 17.17
CA ASN A 423 -4.60 -12.20 16.62
C ASN A 423 -4.23 -11.01 15.73
N MET A 424 -3.40 -10.12 16.27
CA MET A 424 -2.94 -8.92 15.57
C MET A 424 -2.12 -9.25 14.31
N ALA A 425 -1.39 -10.38 14.28
CA ALA A 425 -0.63 -10.78 13.10
C ALA A 425 -1.56 -11.23 11.96
N GLU A 426 -2.62 -11.98 12.28
CA GLU A 426 -3.65 -12.36 11.32
C GLU A 426 -4.41 -11.13 10.81
N LEU A 427 -4.82 -10.22 11.69
CA LEU A 427 -5.46 -8.96 11.30
C LEU A 427 -4.61 -8.16 10.30
N ARG A 428 -3.30 -8.03 10.54
CA ARG A 428 -2.35 -7.38 9.62
C ARG A 428 -2.22 -8.12 8.30
N SER A 429 -2.20 -9.45 8.34
CA SER A 429 -2.17 -10.30 7.13
C SER A 429 -3.41 -10.06 6.27
N HIS A 430 -4.61 -10.07 6.86
CA HIS A 430 -5.85 -9.77 6.14
C HIS A 430 -5.84 -8.35 5.57
N ASN A 431 -5.38 -7.33 6.32
CA ASN A 431 -5.21 -5.98 5.78
C ASN A 431 -4.26 -5.98 4.56
N ALA A 432 -3.11 -6.66 4.64
CA ALA A 432 -2.17 -6.73 3.52
C ALA A 432 -2.79 -7.40 2.27
N ALA A 433 -3.58 -8.46 2.46
CA ALA A 433 -4.33 -9.10 1.37
C ALA A 433 -5.34 -8.14 0.75
N VAL A 434 -6.14 -7.44 1.57
CA VAL A 434 -7.10 -6.41 1.12
C VAL A 434 -6.39 -5.33 0.31
N GLN A 435 -5.25 -4.80 0.77
CA GLN A 435 -4.50 -3.78 0.03
C GLN A 435 -3.95 -4.30 -1.31
N GLY A 436 -3.48 -5.55 -1.34
CA GLY A 436 -3.00 -6.20 -2.56
C GLY A 436 -4.11 -6.30 -3.61
N THR A 437 -5.25 -6.88 -3.24
CA THR A 437 -6.40 -7.04 -4.15
C THR A 437 -6.98 -5.68 -4.57
N ASN A 438 -7.03 -4.70 -3.67
CA ASN A 438 -7.45 -3.33 -4.00
C ASN A 438 -6.52 -2.67 -5.03
N THR A 439 -5.20 -2.88 -4.92
CA THR A 439 -4.23 -2.38 -5.91
C THR A 439 -4.53 -2.96 -7.30
N THR A 440 -4.82 -4.26 -7.38
CA THR A 440 -5.23 -4.91 -8.63
C THR A 440 -6.53 -4.33 -9.17
N ALA A 441 -7.54 -4.11 -8.32
CA ALA A 441 -8.80 -3.49 -8.74
C ALA A 441 -8.59 -2.06 -9.29
N GLN A 442 -7.72 -1.26 -8.65
CA GLN A 442 -7.36 0.08 -9.14
C GLN A 442 -6.66 0.05 -10.50
N MET A 443 -5.72 -0.88 -10.69
CA MET A 443 -5.04 -1.08 -11.97
C MET A 443 -6.02 -1.46 -13.09
N LEU A 444 -6.91 -2.42 -12.81
CA LEU A 444 -7.92 -2.89 -13.77
C LEU A 444 -8.95 -1.79 -14.13
N VAL A 445 -9.36 -0.94 -13.17
CA VAL A 445 -10.29 0.16 -13.49
C VAL A 445 -9.64 1.25 -14.33
N GLU A 446 -8.37 1.58 -14.06
CA GLU A 446 -7.60 2.51 -14.89
C GLU A 446 -7.42 1.93 -16.32
N GLN A 447 -7.21 0.61 -16.45
CA GLN A 447 -7.02 -0.06 -17.73
C GLN A 447 -8.31 -0.20 -18.56
N PHE A 448 -9.44 -0.53 -17.94
CA PHE A 448 -10.68 -0.91 -18.63
C PHE A 448 -11.83 0.10 -18.49
N ALA A 449 -11.65 1.15 -17.68
CA ALA A 449 -12.62 2.22 -17.45
C ALA A 449 -14.03 1.69 -17.11
N TYR A 450 -14.10 0.66 -16.26
CA TYR A 450 -15.35 -0.06 -15.95
C TYR A 450 -15.66 0.00 -14.45
N LEU A 451 -16.90 0.35 -14.11
CA LEU A 451 -17.38 0.49 -12.71
C LEU A 451 -16.54 1.39 -11.79
N PRO A 452 -16.11 2.60 -12.22
CA PRO A 452 -15.26 3.47 -11.40
C PRO A 452 -15.88 3.84 -10.04
N GLY A 453 -17.20 4.00 -9.97
CA GLY A 453 -17.89 4.28 -8.71
C GLY A 453 -17.81 3.12 -7.71
N THR A 454 -17.97 1.89 -8.18
CA THR A 454 -17.89 0.68 -7.33
C THR A 454 -16.48 0.46 -6.83
N VAL A 455 -15.48 0.62 -7.70
CA VAL A 455 -14.06 0.49 -7.35
C VAL A 455 -13.65 1.58 -6.36
N GLY A 456 -14.12 2.83 -6.55
CA GLY A 456 -13.91 3.91 -5.60
C GLY A 456 -14.47 3.60 -4.20
N ALA A 457 -15.70 3.10 -4.12
CA ALA A 457 -16.30 2.74 -2.83
C ALA A 457 -15.55 1.59 -2.12
N MET A 458 -15.11 0.58 -2.87
CA MET A 458 -14.30 -0.51 -2.30
C MET A 458 -12.91 -0.05 -1.89
N ASN A 459 -12.33 0.90 -2.62
CA ASN A 459 -11.07 1.54 -2.23
C ASN A 459 -11.22 2.32 -0.92
N ASP A 460 -12.30 3.07 -0.74
CA ASP A 460 -12.54 3.81 0.51
C ASP A 460 -12.63 2.85 1.72
N LEU A 461 -13.22 1.67 1.53
CA LEU A 461 -13.24 0.62 2.56
C LEU A 461 -11.84 0.04 2.82
N ALA A 462 -11.06 -0.23 1.77
CA ALA A 462 -9.68 -0.70 1.91
C ALA A 462 -8.80 0.32 2.65
N VAL A 463 -8.96 1.62 2.36
CA VAL A 463 -8.28 2.71 3.08
C VAL A 463 -8.71 2.75 4.55
N ALA A 464 -10.01 2.63 4.84
CA ALA A 464 -10.52 2.60 6.20
C ALA A 464 -9.98 1.42 7.01
N ILE A 465 -9.85 0.23 6.40
CA ILE A 465 -9.24 -0.96 7.00
C ILE A 465 -7.75 -0.72 7.31
N ASN A 466 -7.02 -0.14 6.35
CA ASN A 466 -5.60 0.14 6.52
C ASN A 466 -5.35 1.12 7.67
N LYS A 467 -6.16 2.19 7.71
CA LYS A 467 -6.14 3.18 8.78
C LYS A 467 -6.50 2.56 10.14
N THR A 468 -7.55 1.75 10.19
CA THR A 468 -7.99 1.06 11.42
C THR A 468 -6.88 0.19 11.98
N THR A 469 -6.25 -0.64 11.14
CA THR A 469 -5.16 -1.54 11.53
C THR A 469 -3.99 -0.77 12.17
N PHE A 470 -3.70 0.41 11.65
CA PHE A 470 -2.68 1.29 12.17
C PHE A 470 -3.09 1.95 13.51
N ASP A 471 -4.30 2.54 13.55
CA ASP A 471 -4.80 3.26 14.72
C ASP A 471 -4.95 2.37 15.96
N LEU A 472 -5.17 1.06 15.77
CA LEU A 472 -5.26 0.08 16.87
C LEU A 472 -4.03 0.07 17.79
N ARG A 473 -2.81 0.15 17.24
CA ARG A 473 -1.58 0.18 18.06
C ARG A 473 -1.56 1.42 18.96
N ASN A 474 -1.93 2.56 18.39
CA ASN A 474 -1.96 3.83 19.11
C ASN A 474 -3.05 3.84 20.19
N GLN A 475 -4.25 3.31 19.88
CA GLN A 475 -5.34 3.18 20.84
C GLN A 475 -4.97 2.24 22.00
N ALA A 476 -4.33 1.11 21.70
CA ALA A 476 -3.85 0.17 22.71
C ALA A 476 -2.78 0.81 23.62
N GLN A 477 -1.82 1.55 23.06
CA GLN A 477 -0.80 2.26 23.83
C GLN A 477 -1.39 3.36 24.72
N THR A 478 -2.27 4.20 24.16
CA THR A 478 -2.94 5.29 24.89
C THR A 478 -3.77 4.73 26.05
N THR A 479 -4.44 3.60 25.84
CA THR A 479 -5.24 2.93 26.88
C THR A 479 -4.34 2.29 27.93
N SER A 480 -3.23 1.64 27.55
CA SER A 480 -2.23 1.10 28.50
C SER A 480 -1.67 2.18 29.43
N ILE A 481 -1.19 3.30 28.86
CA ILE A 481 -0.65 4.43 29.63
C ILE A 481 -1.69 4.97 30.63
N TYR A 482 -2.95 5.06 30.19
CA TYR A 482 -4.02 5.50 31.08
C TYR A 482 -4.26 4.53 32.24
N LEU A 483 -4.35 3.23 31.94
CA LEU A 483 -4.61 2.20 32.94
C LEU A 483 -3.45 2.06 33.94
N GLU A 484 -2.20 2.15 33.50
CA GLU A 484 -1.01 2.13 34.37
C GLU A 484 -1.02 3.30 35.36
N ARG A 485 -1.42 4.49 34.90
CA ARG A 485 -1.57 5.66 35.78
C ARG A 485 -2.70 5.46 36.78
N ALA A 486 -3.84 4.93 36.35
CA ALA A 486 -4.96 4.64 37.23
C ALA A 486 -4.58 3.58 38.29
N GLU A 487 -3.86 2.53 37.90
CA GLU A 487 -3.32 1.51 38.80
C GLU A 487 -2.40 2.13 39.86
N LYS A 488 -1.48 3.01 39.44
CA LYS A 488 -0.58 3.73 40.36
C LYS A 488 -1.36 4.58 41.37
N LYS A 489 -2.39 5.31 40.91
CA LYS A 489 -3.25 6.12 41.80
C LYS A 489 -4.00 5.25 42.80
N LEU A 490 -4.63 4.17 42.34
CA LEU A 490 -5.37 3.25 43.20
C LEU A 490 -4.47 2.59 44.26
N LYS A 491 -3.25 2.16 43.90
CA LYS A 491 -2.25 1.66 44.87
C LYS A 491 -1.83 2.73 45.87
N GLY A 492 -1.67 3.98 45.41
CA GLY A 492 -1.41 5.13 46.27
C GLY A 492 -2.51 5.33 47.31
N TYR A 493 -3.77 5.33 46.88
CA TYR A 493 -4.92 5.44 47.78
C TYR A 493 -4.99 4.28 48.77
N GLN A 494 -4.69 3.05 48.36
CA GLN A 494 -4.64 1.91 49.29
C GLN A 494 -3.59 2.09 50.39
N ALA A 495 -2.42 2.64 50.07
CA ALA A 495 -1.37 2.91 51.06
C ALA A 495 -1.75 4.05 52.03
N GLU A 496 -2.65 4.96 51.63
CA GLU A 496 -3.12 6.06 52.47
C GLU A 496 -4.21 5.64 53.48
N LEU A 497 -4.83 4.46 53.32
CA LEU A 497 -5.86 3.94 54.23
C LEU A 497 -5.35 3.68 55.66
N ASP A 498 -4.04 3.61 55.88
CA ASP A 498 -3.42 3.42 57.18
C ASP A 498 -3.53 4.67 58.10
N TYR A 499 -3.97 5.81 57.57
CA TYR A 499 -4.12 7.07 58.29
C TYR A 499 -5.60 7.38 58.61
N PRO A 500 -6.02 7.34 59.88
CA PRO A 500 -7.45 7.38 60.25
C PRO A 500 -8.16 8.71 59.94
N ASP A 501 -7.44 9.81 59.78
CA ASP A 501 -8.04 11.15 59.62
C ASP A 501 -8.55 11.43 58.19
N ASP A 502 -8.05 10.70 57.18
CA ASP A 502 -8.33 10.96 55.76
C ASP A 502 -9.15 9.83 55.08
N VAL A 503 -9.58 8.80 55.82
CA VAL A 503 -10.13 7.54 55.25
C VAL A 503 -11.34 7.76 54.33
N ASP A 504 -12.30 8.61 54.73
CA ASP A 504 -13.49 8.85 53.90
C ASP A 504 -13.13 9.63 52.62
N GLU A 505 -12.17 10.54 52.68
CA GLU A 505 -11.66 11.29 51.53
C GLU A 505 -10.89 10.38 50.55
N VAL A 506 -10.11 9.43 51.08
CA VAL A 506 -9.40 8.40 50.31
C VAL A 506 -10.41 7.50 49.58
N ARG A 507 -11.49 7.07 50.27
CA ARG A 507 -12.54 6.25 49.66
C ARG A 507 -13.27 6.97 48.53
N GLU A 508 -13.57 8.26 48.68
CA GLU A 508 -14.17 9.07 47.60
C GLU A 508 -13.28 9.13 46.36
N ASP A 509 -11.97 9.25 46.55
CA ASP A 509 -11.02 9.31 45.44
C ASP A 509 -10.86 7.94 44.76
N MET A 510 -10.90 6.83 45.51
CA MET A 510 -10.97 5.47 44.97
C MET A 510 -12.23 5.27 44.11
N GLU A 511 -13.41 5.71 44.59
CA GLU A 511 -14.66 5.62 43.82
C GLU A 511 -14.58 6.39 42.50
N ARG A 512 -14.00 7.59 42.55
CA ARG A 512 -13.83 8.45 41.37
C ARG A 512 -12.93 7.78 40.35
N GLU A 513 -11.80 7.22 40.79
CA GLU A 513 -10.84 6.60 39.87
C GLU A 513 -11.35 5.29 39.29
N LEU A 514 -12.04 4.46 40.08
CA LEU A 514 -12.74 3.27 39.58
C LEU A 514 -13.79 3.60 38.51
N LYS A 515 -14.56 4.68 38.70
CA LYS A 515 -15.49 5.19 37.69
C LYS A 515 -14.75 5.65 36.42
N ASN A 516 -13.64 6.38 36.58
CA ASN A 516 -12.82 6.87 35.48
C ASN A 516 -12.26 5.71 34.62
N VAL A 517 -11.85 4.61 35.24
CA VAL A 517 -11.38 3.39 34.54
C VAL A 517 -12.51 2.78 33.71
N PHE A 518 -13.69 2.59 34.32
CA PHE A 518 -14.86 2.06 33.63
C PHE A 518 -15.29 2.92 32.44
N ASP A 519 -15.39 4.24 32.62
CA ASP A 519 -15.81 5.18 31.58
C ASP A 519 -14.82 5.16 30.40
N LYS A 520 -13.51 5.08 30.67
CA LYS A 520 -12.48 4.99 29.63
C LYS A 520 -12.59 3.70 28.81
N MET A 521 -12.76 2.56 29.47
CA MET A 521 -12.91 1.27 28.78
C MET A 521 -14.21 1.21 27.99
N SER A 522 -15.30 1.77 28.53
CA SER A 522 -16.58 1.86 27.83
C SER A 522 -16.49 2.73 26.57
N ALA A 523 -15.83 3.89 26.64
CA ALA A 523 -15.60 4.74 25.48
C ALA A 523 -14.79 4.00 24.40
N HIS A 524 -13.73 3.29 24.80
CA HIS A 524 -12.92 2.51 23.86
C HIS A 524 -13.72 1.40 23.16
N THR A 525 -14.59 0.68 23.90
CA THR A 525 -15.50 -0.32 23.31
C THR A 525 -16.44 0.29 22.26
N GLU A 526 -17.04 1.44 22.56
CA GLU A 526 -17.99 2.08 21.63
C GLU A 526 -17.30 2.62 20.37
N ASP A 527 -16.07 3.14 20.50
CA ASP A 527 -15.24 3.54 19.34
C ASP A 527 -14.97 2.34 18.42
N LEU A 528 -14.57 1.19 18.99
CA LEU A 528 -14.33 -0.04 18.21
C LEU A 528 -15.61 -0.57 17.55
N LYS A 529 -16.76 -0.53 18.23
CA LYS A 529 -18.06 -0.90 17.63
C LYS A 529 -18.44 0.01 16.46
N SER A 530 -18.18 1.31 16.60
CA SER A 530 -18.42 2.29 15.53
C SER A 530 -17.56 2.00 14.30
N ILE A 531 -16.27 1.71 14.51
CA ILE A 531 -15.33 1.32 13.45
C ILE A 531 -15.79 0.03 12.78
N HIS A 532 -16.09 -1.02 13.56
CA HIS A 532 -16.58 -2.31 13.05
C HIS A 532 -17.79 -2.13 12.13
N LYS A 533 -18.76 -1.28 12.52
CA LYS A 533 -19.92 -0.96 11.70
C LYS A 533 -19.52 -0.28 10.37
N SER A 534 -18.58 0.66 10.40
CA SER A 534 -18.12 1.37 9.21
C SER A 534 -17.47 0.43 8.19
N ILE A 535 -16.57 -0.44 8.63
CA ILE A 535 -15.86 -1.40 7.75
C ILE A 535 -16.73 -2.57 7.32
N SER A 536 -17.88 -2.80 7.97
CA SER A 536 -18.86 -3.84 7.65
C SER A 536 -19.89 -3.42 6.57
N THR A 537 -19.69 -2.28 5.90
CA THR A 537 -20.60 -1.80 4.85
C THR A 537 -20.75 -2.86 3.74
N PRO A 538 -21.98 -3.21 3.33
CA PRO A 538 -22.22 -4.32 2.40
C PRO A 538 -21.84 -3.97 0.96
N PHE A 539 -21.28 -4.94 0.26
CA PHE A 539 -21.06 -4.94 -1.19
C PHE A 539 -22.16 -5.76 -1.90
N ASP A 540 -22.73 -5.24 -3.00
CA ASP A 540 -23.84 -5.88 -3.71
C ASP A 540 -23.37 -7.05 -4.58
N ARG A 541 -23.25 -8.23 -3.96
CA ARG A 541 -22.89 -9.49 -4.64
C ARG A 541 -23.90 -9.90 -5.70
N VAL A 542 -25.18 -9.55 -5.53
CA VAL A 542 -26.22 -9.89 -6.52
C VAL A 542 -26.04 -9.06 -7.78
N ALA A 543 -25.66 -7.79 -7.66
CA ALA A 543 -25.27 -6.96 -8.80
C ALA A 543 -23.98 -7.47 -9.46
N SER A 544 -22.97 -7.83 -8.66
CA SER A 544 -21.71 -8.43 -9.13
C SER A 544 -21.94 -9.64 -10.03
N GLU A 545 -22.72 -10.62 -9.56
CA GLU A 545 -23.07 -11.82 -10.32
C GLU A 545 -23.76 -11.48 -11.64
N LYS A 546 -24.71 -10.53 -11.64
CA LYS A 546 -25.40 -10.09 -12.86
C LYS A 546 -24.43 -9.48 -13.86
N TRP A 547 -23.49 -8.63 -13.43
CA TRP A 547 -22.47 -8.07 -14.31
C TRP A 547 -21.61 -9.17 -14.95
N VAL A 548 -21.18 -10.15 -14.16
CA VAL A 548 -20.39 -11.29 -14.68
C VAL A 548 -21.19 -12.10 -15.71
N VAL A 549 -22.47 -12.36 -15.46
CA VAL A 549 -23.33 -13.09 -16.41
C VAL A 549 -23.47 -12.33 -17.73
N THR A 550 -23.77 -11.03 -17.68
CA THR A 550 -23.86 -10.20 -18.89
C THR A 550 -22.54 -10.16 -19.66
N LEU A 551 -21.42 -9.92 -18.99
CA LEU A 551 -20.10 -9.90 -19.63
C LEU A 551 -19.73 -11.26 -20.24
N LYS A 552 -20.11 -12.38 -19.61
CA LYS A 552 -19.90 -13.72 -20.19
C LYS A 552 -20.72 -13.95 -21.45
N GLN A 553 -21.94 -13.43 -21.51
CA GLN A 553 -22.78 -13.48 -22.72
C GLN A 553 -22.15 -12.64 -23.84
N ASP A 554 -21.71 -11.41 -23.54
CA ASP A 554 -21.03 -10.54 -24.50
C ASP A 554 -19.74 -11.17 -25.02
N ARG A 555 -18.97 -11.84 -24.14
CA ARG A 555 -17.77 -12.58 -24.51
C ARG A 555 -18.09 -13.73 -25.47
N ALA A 556 -19.11 -14.52 -25.17
CA ALA A 556 -19.51 -15.65 -26.02
C ALA A 556 -19.93 -15.18 -27.41
N PHE A 557 -20.68 -14.08 -27.50
CA PHE A 557 -21.04 -13.46 -28.76
C PHE A 557 -19.82 -12.96 -29.54
N ALA A 558 -18.87 -12.30 -28.88
CA ALA A 558 -17.63 -11.86 -29.52
C ALA A 558 -16.75 -13.04 -30.01
N GLU A 559 -16.72 -14.15 -29.27
CA GLU A 559 -16.01 -15.37 -29.68
C GLU A 559 -16.67 -16.02 -30.91
N GLU A 560 -18.00 -16.04 -30.99
CA GLU A 560 -18.71 -16.55 -32.17
C GLU A 560 -18.37 -15.73 -33.43
N LEU A 561 -18.33 -14.39 -33.32
CA LEU A 561 -17.91 -13.52 -34.42
C LEU A 561 -16.47 -13.75 -34.84
N LYS A 562 -15.58 -13.99 -33.86
CA LYS A 562 -14.17 -14.32 -34.11
C LYS A 562 -14.06 -15.64 -34.88
N ILE A 563 -14.67 -16.72 -34.38
CA ILE A 563 -14.65 -18.05 -35.03
C ILE A 563 -15.18 -17.97 -36.46
N ASN A 564 -16.31 -17.29 -36.68
CA ASN A 564 -16.87 -17.09 -38.02
C ASN A 564 -15.90 -16.38 -38.97
N SER A 565 -15.17 -15.38 -38.44
CA SER A 565 -14.16 -14.65 -39.21
C SER A 565 -12.90 -15.50 -39.46
N GLU A 566 -12.52 -16.38 -38.53
CA GLU A 566 -11.39 -17.31 -38.66
C GLU A 566 -11.69 -18.35 -39.74
N GLU A 567 -12.88 -18.95 -39.72
CA GLU A 567 -13.36 -19.90 -40.72
C GLU A 567 -13.37 -19.28 -42.12
N LYS A 568 -13.95 -18.08 -42.27
CA LYS A 568 -13.93 -17.34 -43.55
C LYS A 568 -12.51 -17.01 -44.02
N CYS A 569 -11.63 -16.64 -43.09
CA CYS A 569 -10.24 -16.35 -43.43
C CYS A 569 -9.49 -17.63 -43.87
N ALA A 570 -9.73 -18.76 -43.22
CA ALA A 570 -9.17 -20.05 -43.60
C ALA A 570 -9.67 -20.49 -44.99
N GLU A 571 -10.97 -20.36 -45.26
CA GLU A 571 -11.58 -20.66 -46.55
C GLU A 571 -10.97 -19.79 -47.66
N LEU A 572 -10.85 -18.47 -47.45
CA LEU A 572 -10.21 -17.57 -48.41
C LEU A 572 -8.74 -17.91 -48.64
N ASN A 573 -7.99 -18.29 -47.60
CA ASN A 573 -6.58 -18.68 -47.75
C ASN A 573 -6.45 -19.98 -48.57
N GLU A 574 -7.33 -20.96 -48.38
CA GLU A 574 -7.35 -22.19 -49.19
C GLU A 574 -7.72 -21.92 -50.65
N GLN A 575 -8.71 -21.06 -50.88
CA GLN A 575 -9.09 -20.59 -52.23
C GLN A 575 -7.93 -19.84 -52.89
N MET A 576 -7.26 -18.94 -52.17
CA MET A 576 -6.09 -18.24 -52.67
C MET A 576 -4.96 -19.20 -53.04
N LYS A 577 -4.71 -20.24 -52.23
CA LYS A 577 -3.71 -21.27 -52.52
C LYS A 577 -4.04 -22.02 -53.82
N SER A 578 -5.28 -22.48 -53.99
CA SER A 578 -5.74 -23.17 -55.20
C SER A 578 -5.59 -22.29 -56.45
N VAL A 579 -5.98 -21.01 -56.36
CA VAL A 579 -5.85 -20.05 -57.46
C VAL A 579 -4.38 -19.75 -57.78
N SER A 580 -3.52 -19.61 -56.75
CA SER A 580 -2.07 -19.41 -56.94
C SER A 580 -1.41 -20.58 -57.65
N GLU A 581 -1.71 -21.82 -57.23
CA GLU A 581 -1.17 -23.03 -57.86
C GLU A 581 -1.57 -23.12 -59.34
N ALA A 582 -2.82 -22.77 -59.67
CA ALA A 582 -3.28 -22.72 -61.06
C ALA A 582 -2.62 -21.59 -61.87
N ILE A 583 -2.47 -20.39 -61.28
CA ILE A 583 -1.75 -19.25 -61.89
C ILE A 583 -0.30 -19.63 -62.20
N ASP A 584 0.36 -20.38 -61.33
CA ASP A 584 1.74 -20.87 -61.50
C ASP A 584 1.84 -21.95 -62.58
N LEU A 585 0.92 -22.93 -62.57
CA LEU A 585 0.89 -23.99 -63.59
C LEU A 585 0.67 -23.43 -65.00
N ILE A 586 -0.32 -22.55 -65.15
CA ILE A 586 -0.65 -21.91 -66.43
C ILE A 586 0.49 -20.97 -66.85
N GLY A 587 1.07 -20.23 -65.90
CA GLY A 587 2.23 -19.37 -66.12
C GLY A 587 3.42 -20.13 -66.70
N LYS A 588 3.82 -21.23 -66.06
CA LYS A 588 4.96 -22.09 -66.48
C LYS A 588 4.74 -22.77 -67.84
N ALA A 589 3.49 -23.01 -68.22
CA ALA A 589 3.16 -23.65 -69.49
C ALA A 589 3.22 -22.68 -70.70
N GLY A 590 3.25 -21.37 -70.43
CA GLY A 590 3.40 -20.31 -71.45
C GLY A 590 2.06 -19.78 -71.98
N VAL A 591 1.46 -18.84 -71.26
CA VAL A 591 0.14 -18.22 -71.53
C VAL A 591 0.07 -17.55 -72.91
N GLU A 592 1.21 -17.10 -73.43
CA GLU A 592 1.38 -16.49 -74.74
C GLU A 592 0.94 -17.40 -75.92
N LYS A 593 0.92 -18.73 -75.72
CA LYS A 593 0.48 -19.68 -76.76
C LYS A 593 -1.02 -19.63 -77.04
N ILE A 594 -1.82 -19.16 -76.09
CA ILE A 594 -3.28 -19.06 -76.20
C ILE A 594 -3.78 -17.62 -76.22
N GLY A 595 -2.98 -16.65 -75.75
CA GLY A 595 -3.34 -15.24 -75.61
C GLY A 595 -3.90 -14.91 -74.22
N GLU A 596 -3.46 -13.80 -73.61
CA GLU A 596 -3.77 -13.45 -72.21
C GLU A 596 -5.25 -13.21 -71.92
N GLU A 597 -5.97 -12.72 -72.94
CA GLU A 597 -7.42 -12.50 -72.90
C GLU A 597 -8.21 -13.74 -73.34
N ALA A 598 -7.54 -14.79 -73.82
CA ALA A 598 -8.22 -15.99 -74.26
C ALA A 598 -8.84 -16.73 -73.08
N GLN A 599 -10.02 -17.29 -73.34
CA GLN A 599 -10.74 -18.07 -72.35
C GLN A 599 -9.93 -19.31 -71.96
N LEU A 600 -9.73 -19.52 -70.68
CA LEU A 600 -9.13 -20.74 -70.14
C LEU A 600 -10.15 -21.88 -70.24
N SER A 601 -10.10 -22.62 -71.35
CA SER A 601 -10.93 -23.79 -71.65
C SER A 601 -10.10 -25.07 -71.59
N LEU A 602 -10.76 -26.24 -71.53
CA LEU A 602 -10.09 -27.54 -71.60
C LEU A 602 -9.13 -27.63 -72.81
N ASP A 603 -9.58 -27.15 -73.96
CA ASP A 603 -8.80 -27.24 -75.21
C ASP A 603 -7.61 -26.29 -75.21
N ASN A 604 -7.78 -25.08 -74.66
CA ASN A 604 -6.69 -24.11 -74.52
C ASN A 604 -5.67 -24.58 -73.47
N LEU A 605 -6.12 -25.18 -72.35
CA LEU A 605 -5.22 -25.77 -71.35
C LEU A 605 -4.45 -26.99 -71.89
N LYS A 606 -5.05 -27.80 -72.77
CA LYS A 606 -4.34 -28.87 -73.50
C LYS A 606 -3.31 -28.30 -74.48
N ALA A 607 -3.66 -27.23 -75.19
CA ALA A 607 -2.77 -26.55 -76.14
C ALA A 607 -1.53 -25.95 -75.47
N LEU A 608 -1.63 -25.61 -74.17
CA LEU A 608 -0.48 -25.20 -73.35
C LEU A 608 0.50 -26.34 -73.04
N GLY A 609 0.13 -27.61 -73.28
CA GLY A 609 0.97 -28.78 -73.00
C GLY A 609 0.90 -29.25 -71.54
N LEU A 610 -0.12 -28.83 -70.79
CA LEU A 610 -0.35 -29.27 -69.41
C LEU A 610 -0.70 -30.76 -69.36
N ALA A 611 -0.15 -31.48 -68.38
CA ALA A 611 -0.50 -32.87 -68.13
C ALA A 611 -1.95 -32.98 -67.60
N PRO A 612 -2.66 -34.12 -67.82
CA PRO A 612 -4.04 -34.27 -67.37
C PRO A 612 -4.31 -33.91 -65.89
N PRO A 613 -3.43 -34.23 -64.91
CA PRO A 613 -3.60 -33.79 -63.53
C PRO A 613 -3.49 -32.27 -63.35
N GLN A 614 -2.62 -31.59 -64.10
CA GLN A 614 -2.43 -30.14 -64.03
C GLN A 614 -3.63 -29.40 -64.65
N ILE A 615 -4.21 -29.95 -65.71
CA ILE A 615 -5.45 -29.44 -66.32
C ILE A 615 -6.60 -29.50 -65.30
N GLN A 616 -6.69 -30.57 -64.50
CA GLN A 616 -7.72 -30.68 -63.46
C GLN A 616 -7.55 -29.60 -62.37
N VAL A 617 -6.32 -29.34 -61.91
CA VAL A 617 -6.04 -28.29 -60.93
C VAL A 617 -6.47 -26.90 -61.46
N ALA A 618 -6.10 -26.60 -62.71
CA ALA A 618 -6.46 -25.33 -63.35
C ALA A 618 -7.99 -25.17 -63.53
N LEU A 619 -8.68 -26.21 -63.99
CA LEU A 619 -10.13 -26.18 -64.16
C LEU A 619 -10.88 -26.08 -62.83
N LEU A 620 -10.37 -26.73 -61.77
CA LEU A 620 -10.94 -26.61 -60.42
C LEU A 620 -10.83 -25.17 -59.91
N ALA A 621 -9.67 -24.53 -60.05
CA ALA A 621 -9.48 -23.13 -59.66
C ALA A 621 -10.39 -22.17 -60.46
N ILE A 622 -10.57 -22.41 -61.76
CA ILE A 622 -11.50 -21.65 -62.61
C ILE A 622 -12.94 -21.80 -62.11
N ASP A 623 -13.38 -23.02 -61.78
CA ASP A 623 -14.73 -23.26 -61.25
C ASP A 623 -14.94 -22.60 -59.88
N THR A 624 -13.93 -22.67 -59.01
CA THR A 624 -13.91 -21.96 -57.72
C THR A 624 -14.06 -20.45 -57.91
N LEU A 625 -13.32 -19.84 -58.85
CA LEU A 625 -13.42 -18.41 -59.15
C LEU A 625 -14.78 -18.01 -59.73
N LYS A 626 -15.37 -18.85 -60.61
CA LYS A 626 -16.72 -18.63 -61.16
C LYS A 626 -17.78 -18.57 -60.07
N LYS A 627 -17.65 -19.39 -59.02
CA LYS A 627 -18.58 -19.42 -57.88
C LYS A 627 -18.42 -18.21 -56.96
N LEU A 628 -17.21 -17.70 -56.80
CA LEU A 628 -16.88 -16.67 -55.80
C LEU A 628 -17.05 -15.23 -56.29
N ILE A 629 -16.94 -15.00 -57.59
CA ILE A 629 -16.99 -13.64 -58.15
C ILE A 629 -18.22 -13.51 -59.03
N SER A 630 -19.29 -12.97 -58.44
CA SER A 630 -20.48 -12.57 -59.18
C SER A 630 -20.12 -11.46 -60.19
N GLY A 631 -20.43 -11.68 -61.48
CA GLY A 631 -20.23 -10.69 -62.55
C GLY A 631 -18.98 -10.88 -63.42
N ILE A 632 -18.13 -11.89 -63.20
CA ILE A 632 -17.18 -12.34 -64.23
C ILE A 632 -17.97 -13.26 -65.17
N GLY A 633 -18.08 -12.92 -66.46
CA GLY A 633 -18.80 -13.74 -67.43
C GLY A 633 -18.23 -15.16 -67.55
N ASP A 634 -18.93 -16.06 -68.27
CA ASP A 634 -18.58 -17.50 -68.39
C ASP A 634 -17.14 -17.80 -68.87
N ALA A 635 -16.46 -16.79 -69.41
CA ALA A 635 -15.07 -16.83 -69.84
C ALA A 635 -14.10 -16.22 -68.80
N ILE A 636 -13.31 -17.07 -68.14
CA ILE A 636 -12.19 -16.65 -67.28
C ILE A 636 -10.90 -16.69 -68.10
N SER A 637 -10.24 -15.54 -68.24
CA SER A 637 -8.89 -15.41 -68.80
C SER A 637 -7.83 -15.46 -67.71
N TYR A 638 -6.55 -15.52 -68.10
CA TYR A 638 -5.44 -15.49 -67.14
C TYR A 638 -5.39 -14.17 -66.35
N LEU A 639 -5.63 -13.03 -67.00
CA LEU A 639 -5.72 -11.72 -66.34
C LEU A 639 -6.89 -11.65 -65.35
N ASN A 640 -8.02 -12.29 -65.67
CA ASN A 640 -9.15 -12.38 -64.75
C ASN A 640 -8.80 -13.20 -63.49
N MET A 641 -7.99 -14.27 -63.61
CA MET A 641 -7.51 -15.03 -62.46
C MET A 641 -6.60 -14.21 -61.53
N LEU A 642 -5.67 -13.42 -62.09
CA LEU A 642 -4.79 -12.54 -61.31
C LEU A 642 -5.59 -11.44 -60.58
N ALA A 643 -6.52 -10.79 -61.29
CA ALA A 643 -7.38 -9.77 -60.68
C ALA A 643 -8.28 -10.36 -59.58
N ALA A 644 -8.76 -11.59 -59.78
CA ALA A 644 -9.54 -12.34 -58.80
C ALA A 644 -8.73 -12.70 -57.55
N TYR A 645 -7.50 -13.20 -57.72
CA TYR A 645 -6.58 -13.50 -56.63
C TYR A 645 -6.32 -12.25 -55.77
N ASN A 646 -6.06 -11.10 -56.40
CA ASN A 646 -5.84 -9.84 -55.68
C ASN A 646 -7.06 -9.39 -54.86
N ARG A 647 -8.29 -9.57 -55.39
CA ARG A 647 -9.53 -9.30 -54.64
C ARG A 647 -9.72 -10.26 -53.46
N LEU A 648 -9.39 -11.54 -53.62
CA LEU A 648 -9.43 -12.50 -52.51
C LEU A 648 -8.42 -12.11 -51.42
N LYS A 649 -7.22 -11.68 -51.82
CA LYS A 649 -6.19 -11.18 -50.91
C LYS A 649 -6.63 -9.95 -50.13
N GLU A 650 -7.27 -8.98 -50.78
CA GLU A 650 -7.82 -7.78 -50.14
C GLU A 650 -8.90 -8.14 -49.10
N ARG A 651 -9.86 -9.01 -49.47
CA ARG A 651 -10.89 -9.51 -48.55
C ARG A 651 -10.31 -10.26 -47.36
N ALA A 652 -9.29 -11.09 -47.59
CA ALA A 652 -8.58 -11.77 -46.51
C ALA A 652 -7.84 -10.77 -45.59
N GLY A 653 -7.33 -9.67 -46.14
CA GLY A 653 -6.78 -8.55 -45.38
C GLY A 653 -7.81 -7.89 -44.47
N ASP A 654 -8.99 -7.54 -45.01
CA ASP A 654 -10.08 -6.93 -44.24
C ASP A 654 -10.58 -7.83 -43.11
N LEU A 655 -10.70 -9.14 -43.36
CA LEU A 655 -11.09 -10.12 -42.35
C LEU A 655 -10.04 -10.26 -41.24
N ARG A 656 -8.74 -10.22 -41.56
CA ARG A 656 -7.67 -10.20 -40.54
C ARG A 656 -7.79 -8.97 -39.63
N VAL A 657 -8.13 -7.80 -40.19
CA VAL A 657 -8.37 -6.58 -39.40
C VAL A 657 -9.61 -6.75 -38.49
N GLN A 658 -10.68 -7.37 -38.99
CA GLN A 658 -11.86 -7.68 -38.15
C GLN A 658 -11.53 -8.67 -37.04
N LEU A 659 -10.77 -9.73 -37.34
CA LEU A 659 -10.29 -10.70 -36.35
C LEU A 659 -9.53 -10.02 -35.22
N GLN A 660 -8.62 -9.10 -35.54
CA GLN A 660 -7.89 -8.35 -34.53
C GLN A 660 -8.81 -7.52 -33.64
N LYS A 661 -9.85 -6.88 -34.22
CA LYS A 661 -10.88 -6.15 -33.45
C LYS A 661 -11.67 -7.07 -32.52
N HIS A 662 -12.06 -8.25 -32.97
CA HIS A 662 -12.77 -9.22 -32.15
C HIS A 662 -11.89 -9.74 -31.00
N THR A 663 -10.63 -10.07 -31.28
CA THR A 663 -9.65 -10.47 -30.26
C THR A 663 -9.46 -9.37 -29.21
N GLN A 664 -9.34 -8.10 -29.63
CA GLN A 664 -9.23 -6.97 -28.71
C GLN A 664 -10.50 -6.79 -27.87
N ALA A 665 -11.69 -6.94 -28.47
CA ALA A 665 -12.95 -6.87 -27.74
C ALA A 665 -13.08 -7.98 -26.69
N ILE A 666 -12.67 -9.21 -27.02
CA ILE A 666 -12.63 -10.34 -26.08
C ILE A 666 -11.67 -10.03 -24.92
N ALA A 667 -10.48 -9.51 -25.21
CA ALA A 667 -9.51 -9.13 -24.18
C ALA A 667 -10.07 -8.04 -23.24
N GLN A 668 -10.74 -7.03 -23.79
CA GLN A 668 -11.42 -5.98 -23.01
C GLN A 668 -12.54 -6.54 -22.11
N ILE A 669 -13.35 -7.47 -22.63
CA ILE A 669 -14.42 -8.11 -21.85
C ILE A 669 -13.82 -9.00 -20.75
N ASN A 670 -12.77 -9.75 -21.05
CA ASN A 670 -12.08 -10.58 -20.05
C ASN A 670 -11.50 -9.74 -18.91
N GLY A 671 -10.87 -8.61 -19.22
CA GLY A 671 -10.37 -7.68 -18.21
C GLY A 671 -11.48 -7.10 -17.32
N LYS A 672 -12.66 -6.80 -17.89
CA LYS A 672 -13.84 -6.39 -17.11
C LYS A 672 -14.38 -7.50 -16.22
N ILE A 673 -14.37 -8.75 -16.69
CA ILE A 673 -14.75 -9.92 -15.88
C ILE A 673 -13.75 -10.10 -14.74
N GLU A 674 -12.45 -9.97 -15.02
CA GLU A 674 -11.39 -10.04 -14.02
C GLU A 674 -11.60 -8.96 -12.95
N LEU A 675 -11.87 -7.70 -13.34
CA LEU A 675 -12.17 -6.63 -12.40
C LEU A 675 -13.33 -6.98 -11.46
N VAL A 676 -14.45 -7.48 -11.99
CA VAL A 676 -15.61 -7.84 -11.14
C VAL A 676 -15.25 -8.96 -10.16
N LYS A 677 -14.50 -9.97 -10.61
CA LYS A 677 -14.00 -11.04 -9.72
C LYS A 677 -13.02 -10.53 -8.67
N THR A 678 -12.14 -9.60 -9.02
CA THR A 678 -11.22 -8.98 -8.07
C THR A 678 -11.98 -8.16 -7.02
N LEU A 679 -13.11 -7.52 -7.38
CA LEU A 679 -13.99 -6.86 -6.40
C LEU A 679 -14.68 -7.87 -5.48
N ASP A 680 -15.08 -9.03 -6.00
CA ASP A 680 -15.60 -10.14 -5.21
C ASP A 680 -14.54 -10.67 -4.22
N GLU A 681 -13.31 -10.91 -4.69
CA GLU A 681 -12.18 -11.35 -3.85
C GLU A 681 -11.79 -10.30 -2.80
N LEU A 682 -11.89 -9.01 -3.14
CA LEU A 682 -11.62 -7.91 -2.22
C LEU A 682 -12.66 -7.88 -1.10
N ASP A 683 -13.94 -8.12 -1.41
CA ASP A 683 -15.00 -8.20 -0.41
C ASP A 683 -14.88 -9.47 0.45
N ASP A 684 -14.40 -10.59 -0.10
CA ASP A 684 -14.08 -11.80 0.70
C ASP A 684 -12.98 -11.49 1.73
N GLY A 685 -11.84 -10.94 1.28
CA GLY A 685 -10.75 -10.56 2.18
C GLY A 685 -11.16 -9.48 3.20
N ARG A 686 -12.05 -8.56 2.82
CA ARG A 686 -12.66 -7.57 3.72
C ARG A 686 -13.39 -8.26 4.87
N TRP A 687 -14.18 -9.29 4.57
CA TRP A 687 -14.93 -10.03 5.61
C TRP A 687 -14.04 -10.86 6.53
N GLU A 688 -12.93 -11.39 6.04
CA GLU A 688 -11.92 -12.03 6.91
C GLU A 688 -11.35 -11.04 7.92
N TYR A 689 -10.97 -9.83 7.47
CA TYR A 689 -10.53 -8.76 8.35
C TYR A 689 -11.61 -8.37 9.37
N VAL A 690 -12.85 -8.17 8.93
CA VAL A 690 -13.98 -7.79 9.79
C VAL A 690 -14.25 -8.86 10.85
N SER A 691 -14.17 -10.14 10.47
CA SER A 691 -14.33 -11.26 11.40
C SER A 691 -13.28 -11.22 12.50
N GLU A 692 -12.00 -11.05 12.15
CA GLU A 692 -10.92 -10.98 13.13
C GLU A 692 -11.03 -9.71 14.00
N PHE A 693 -11.40 -8.57 13.41
CA PHE A 693 -11.68 -7.34 14.16
C PHE A 693 -12.83 -7.51 15.16
N SER A 694 -13.85 -8.33 14.85
CA SER A 694 -14.97 -8.59 15.75
C SER A 694 -14.56 -9.34 17.03
N ASN A 695 -13.51 -10.17 16.94
CA ASN A 695 -12.92 -10.84 18.11
C ASN A 695 -12.33 -9.79 19.08
N LEU A 696 -11.58 -8.81 18.54
CA LEU A 696 -11.07 -7.68 19.33
C LEU A 696 -12.19 -6.89 20.00
N VAL A 697 -13.25 -6.55 19.27
CA VAL A 697 -14.40 -5.82 19.86
C VAL A 697 -14.99 -6.61 21.03
N SER A 698 -15.13 -7.92 20.88
CA SER A 698 -15.67 -8.82 21.90
C SER A 698 -14.78 -8.89 23.14
N ASP A 699 -13.46 -9.00 22.96
CA ASP A 699 -12.48 -9.02 24.05
C ASP A 699 -12.48 -7.71 24.86
N ILE A 700 -12.44 -6.55 24.18
CA ILE A 700 -12.45 -5.24 24.85
C ILE A 700 -13.80 -4.98 25.53
N GLU A 701 -14.92 -5.41 24.93
CA GLU A 701 -16.24 -5.33 25.57
C GLU A 701 -16.32 -6.17 26.85
N LYS A 702 -15.71 -7.35 26.86
CA LYS A 702 -15.62 -8.18 28.06
C LYS A 702 -14.85 -7.47 29.18
N PHE A 703 -13.69 -6.88 28.87
CA PHE A 703 -12.92 -6.11 29.86
C PHE A 703 -13.70 -4.90 30.40
N SER A 704 -14.38 -4.18 29.52
CA SER A 704 -15.22 -3.05 29.91
C SER A 704 -16.31 -3.44 30.92
N ARG A 705 -16.95 -4.60 30.73
CA ARG A 705 -17.95 -5.15 31.67
C ARG A 705 -17.36 -5.52 33.02
N GLU A 706 -16.13 -6.01 33.06
CA GLU A 706 -15.44 -6.40 34.31
C GLU A 706 -15.06 -5.21 35.18
N PHE A 707 -14.87 -4.02 34.61
CA PHE A 707 -14.66 -2.77 35.37
C PHE A 707 -15.95 -2.13 35.86
N LYS A 708 -17.12 -2.69 35.53
CA LYS A 708 -18.41 -2.17 35.99
C LYS A 708 -18.51 -2.31 37.51
N GLN A 709 -18.81 -1.20 38.17
CA GLN A 709 -18.81 -1.13 39.63
C GLN A 709 -19.98 -1.90 40.26
N ASP A 710 -19.67 -2.90 41.09
CA ASP A 710 -20.62 -3.55 41.99
C ASP A 710 -20.65 -2.83 43.35
N LYS A 711 -21.52 -1.84 43.48
CA LYS A 711 -21.65 -1.02 44.70
C LYS A 711 -22.12 -1.81 45.94
N SER A 712 -22.41 -3.10 45.83
CA SER A 712 -22.67 -3.95 46.99
C SER A 712 -21.39 -4.32 47.75
N LEU A 713 -20.22 -4.20 47.12
CA LEU A 713 -18.91 -4.45 47.71
C LEU A 713 -18.25 -3.16 48.22
N PRO A 714 -17.46 -3.22 49.31
CA PRO A 714 -16.61 -2.10 49.76
C PRO A 714 -15.68 -1.61 48.64
N VAL A 715 -15.38 -0.32 48.65
CA VAL A 715 -14.54 0.31 47.61
C VAL A 715 -13.12 -0.26 47.61
N GLU A 716 -12.62 -0.69 48.76
CA GLU A 716 -11.31 -1.31 48.94
C GLU A 716 -11.22 -2.64 48.18
N ALA A 717 -12.21 -3.52 48.35
CA ALA A 717 -12.28 -4.81 47.67
C ALA A 717 -12.47 -4.67 46.15
N ARG A 718 -13.25 -3.68 45.71
CA ARG A 718 -13.39 -3.33 44.29
C ARG A 718 -12.08 -2.80 43.72
N THR A 719 -11.33 -2.06 44.51
CA THR A 719 -10.02 -1.52 44.10
C THR A 719 -8.99 -2.63 43.93
N ASP A 720 -8.92 -3.59 44.86
CA ASP A 720 -8.06 -4.77 44.71
C ASP A 720 -8.36 -5.53 43.40
N THR A 721 -9.65 -5.75 43.14
CA THR A 721 -10.11 -6.44 41.94
C THR A 721 -9.75 -5.65 40.68
N ALA A 722 -9.94 -4.34 40.68
CA ALA A 722 -9.61 -3.47 39.55
C ALA A 722 -8.11 -3.43 39.28
N ILE A 723 -7.26 -3.33 40.30
CA ILE A 723 -5.79 -3.34 40.17
C ILE A 723 -5.33 -4.64 39.52
N ALA A 724 -5.78 -5.79 40.02
CA ALA A 724 -5.45 -7.08 39.44
C ALA A 724 -5.89 -7.16 37.97
N ARG A 725 -7.09 -6.65 37.66
CA ARG A 725 -7.63 -6.72 36.31
C ARG A 725 -6.97 -5.74 35.33
N ILE A 726 -6.56 -4.57 35.80
CA ILE A 726 -5.79 -3.60 35.01
C ILE A 726 -4.51 -4.26 34.47
N ALA A 727 -3.79 -5.02 35.30
CA ALA A 727 -2.57 -5.70 34.89
C ALA A 727 -2.81 -6.71 33.75
N ASP A 728 -3.89 -7.50 33.84
CA ASP A 728 -4.28 -8.45 32.77
C ASP A 728 -4.60 -7.72 31.46
N VAL A 729 -5.36 -6.62 31.54
CA VAL A 729 -5.78 -5.84 30.37
C VAL A 729 -4.58 -5.16 29.72
N ILE A 730 -3.65 -4.60 30.50
CA ILE A 730 -2.39 -4.06 29.99
C ILE A 730 -1.61 -5.15 29.25
N GLN A 731 -1.52 -6.36 29.80
CA GLN A 731 -0.81 -7.46 29.16
C GLN A 731 -1.45 -7.87 27.83
N TYR A 732 -2.78 -7.88 27.75
CA TYR A 732 -3.50 -8.07 26.49
C TYR A 732 -3.24 -6.93 25.50
N LEU A 733 -3.36 -5.67 25.91
CA LEU A 733 -3.12 -4.52 25.03
C LEU A 733 -1.69 -4.48 24.47
N LYS A 734 -0.71 -5.02 25.20
CA LYS A 734 0.66 -5.17 24.69
C LYS A 734 0.73 -6.09 23.47
N THR A 735 -0.05 -7.16 23.40
CA THR A 735 -0.03 -8.06 22.22
C THR A 735 -0.55 -7.37 20.95
N ILE A 736 -1.38 -6.33 21.10
CA ILE A 736 -1.87 -5.49 19.99
C ILE A 736 -0.79 -4.50 19.52
N GLN A 737 0.03 -4.00 20.45
CA GLN A 737 1.09 -3.05 20.18
C GLN A 737 2.24 -3.68 19.38
N GLN A 738 2.58 -4.93 19.68
CA GLN A 738 3.56 -5.77 18.96
C GLN A 738 3.11 -5.99 17.53
#